data_AF-Q19V98-F1
#
_entry.id   AF-Q19V98-F1
#
_cell.length_a   1.000
_cell.length_b   1.000
_cell.length_c   1.000
_cell.angle_alpha   90.00
_cell.angle_beta   90.00
_cell.angle_gamma   90.00
#
_symmetry.space_group_name_H-M   'P 1'
#
loop_
_entity.id
_entity.type
_entity.pdbx_description
1 polymer ?
#
loop_
_entity_poly.entity_id
_entity_poly.type
_entity_poly.pdbx_seq_one_letter_code
_entity_poly.pdbx_strand_id
1 'polypeptide(L)'
;MIQQYNPFKKDAFDILLPDLVGIQLESFSTFLKKGLIEQLRDFSVITDPTNNLELRLLVEQYKLKRPRYNEKKCIRRACTYASQLYIPAQLINKKTGKVQEQDVFLGEMPIMTSRGNFIINGSARVIVNQIVRSPGIYYKREIDPKEGIKTYSASIICNRGAWLRLETDKNGFVWARIGKVRKVSGFILLRAMGLTKSKILNSLRHPEFFQKTIEEGDPYSENDALIDLHSQLYPERPSTLFAARELLKSKFFDPKYYDLGKVGRYKINKKLQLSIPEDIRVLTPQDILTAIDYLINLEFNIGTLDDIDHLKNRRVRSVGELIENQVRVGLSRLERMTYKRMAESHPDALTPASLINPKPLVGVLREFFGSSQLSQFMDQTNPLSEMTHKRRISCLGPGGLSKERAGLAVRDIHPSHYGRICPIETPEGPNAGLIGSLATHARVNPYGFLESPFYPTKNRKVFKKTLPIYLSPDQEDELRVSPGDLLLSSSGKLEGKTVPIRYKQDFSTSRSDQVDYVGISPIQAISIATSLIPFLEHDDANRALMGSNMQRQAVPVIRPERPVVGTGLEAQAALDSGTVIVARHDGIVSLVDSNKIILRSSCGSNQTKVDSVGLNFDYQIDRYHLQKYNRSNQDTCINQRPVVHQGEFIKKGDILADGAATVGGQLTLGKNVLVAYMPWEGYNFEDAILISQRLVYDDIYTSIHIEKYEIEARKTKLGPEKITREVPNLGDYVLRNLDENGIVIPGAWVEAGDILVGKVTPKEDLDQHPEGKLLRAIFSEKARDVRDTSLRVPNGVRGRVVDVRRLKGSELPSGVNMVVHIFISQKRKIQVGDKMAGRHGNKGIISRILPRQDMPYLQDGTPVDMVLNPLGVPSRMNVGQVYECLLGLAGHFLGEEYKLIPFDEMYGKEASRGFVYSKLYEARKKTGYPWLFDIANPGKSQLFDGRTGEPFDQPVTVGRAYMLKLVHLVDDKIHARSTGPYSLVTQQPLGGKAKHGGQRLGEMEVWALEGFGAAYTLQELLTVKSDDMKGRNEAQHAIIKGRPIPKPGTPESFKVLIRELQSLCLDIGIYKIDKTKKGQEIDLMMSM
;
A
#
# COMPACT_ATOMS: atom_id res chain seq x y z
N MET A 1 3.38 6.92 -37.18
CA MET A 1 2.34 5.97 -37.63
C MET A 1 2.40 4.77 -36.69
N ILE A 2 1.36 4.51 -35.90
CA ILE A 2 1.33 3.34 -35.01
C ILE A 2 0.90 2.15 -35.88
N GLN A 3 1.83 1.31 -36.32
CA GLN A 3 1.48 0.02 -36.91
C GLN A 3 0.99 -0.91 -35.79
N GLN A 4 -0.32 -1.16 -35.74
CA GLN A 4 -0.85 -2.35 -35.07
C GLN A 4 -0.38 -3.56 -35.89
N TYR A 5 0.67 -4.24 -35.44
CA TYR A 5 1.04 -5.51 -36.03
C TYR A 5 0.24 -6.62 -35.35
N ASN A 6 -0.83 -7.02 -36.02
CA ASN A 6 -1.51 -8.29 -35.78
C ASN A 6 -1.21 -9.16 -37.01
N PRO A 7 -0.41 -10.24 -36.91
CA PRO A 7 -0.13 -11.07 -38.08
C PRO A 7 -1.40 -11.77 -38.61
N PHE A 8 -2.49 -11.82 -37.83
CA PHE A 8 -3.77 -12.39 -38.25
C PHE A 8 -4.96 -11.62 -37.64
N LYS A 9 -5.66 -10.82 -38.47
CA LYS A 9 -6.94 -10.08 -38.26
C LYS A 9 -6.90 -8.60 -37.80
N LYS A 10 -7.75 -7.80 -38.46
CA LYS A 10 -8.12 -6.40 -38.15
C LYS A 10 -9.11 -6.23 -36.98
N ASP A 11 -9.58 -7.31 -36.35
CA ASP A 11 -10.72 -7.27 -35.40
C ASP A 11 -10.32 -7.26 -33.91
N ALA A 12 -9.08 -6.89 -33.57
CA ALA A 12 -8.54 -7.16 -32.24
C ALA A 12 -8.82 -6.04 -31.22
N PHE A 13 -9.91 -6.24 -30.47
CA PHE A 13 -10.18 -5.85 -29.09
C PHE A 13 -10.96 -4.55 -28.80
N ASP A 14 -12.30 -4.67 -28.82
CA ASP A 14 -13.21 -3.90 -27.95
C ASP A 14 -13.25 -4.49 -26.51
N ILE A 15 -12.12 -4.87 -25.93
CA ILE A 15 -12.09 -5.22 -24.50
C ILE A 15 -11.90 -3.91 -23.75
N LEU A 16 -13.01 -3.30 -23.34
CA LEU A 16 -12.98 -2.18 -22.41
C LEU A 16 -12.46 -2.71 -21.07
N LEU A 17 -11.18 -2.42 -20.77
CA LEU A 17 -10.65 -2.60 -19.43
C LEU A 17 -11.55 -1.85 -18.46
N PRO A 18 -11.85 -2.44 -17.29
CA PRO A 18 -12.58 -1.70 -16.26
C PRO A 18 -11.73 -0.52 -15.80
N ASP A 19 -12.38 0.56 -15.34
CA ASP A 19 -11.69 1.65 -14.65
C ASP A 19 -10.87 1.05 -13.50
N LEU A 20 -9.54 1.17 -13.61
CA LEU A 20 -8.61 0.55 -12.68
C LEU A 20 -8.73 1.14 -11.25
N VAL A 21 -9.26 2.36 -11.10
CA VAL A 21 -9.53 3.01 -9.82
C VAL A 21 -10.99 2.84 -9.37
N GLY A 22 -11.87 2.35 -10.26
CA GLY A 22 -13.30 2.16 -10.04
C GLY A 22 -13.64 1.47 -8.71
N ILE A 23 -12.85 0.47 -8.29
CA ILE A 23 -13.05 -0.23 -7.01
C ILE A 23 -13.07 0.70 -5.78
N GLN A 24 -12.19 1.72 -5.75
CA GLN A 24 -12.12 2.67 -4.65
C GLN A 24 -13.30 3.65 -4.72
N LEU A 25 -13.58 4.17 -5.92
CA LEU A 25 -14.61 5.19 -6.16
C LEU A 25 -16.02 4.63 -5.96
N GLU A 26 -16.32 3.47 -6.54
CA GLU A 26 -17.62 2.79 -6.41
C GLU A 26 -17.90 2.40 -4.96
N SER A 27 -16.89 1.89 -4.25
CA SER A 27 -17.02 1.51 -2.85
C SER A 27 -17.33 2.72 -1.96
N PHE A 28 -16.59 3.82 -2.12
CA PHE A 28 -16.82 5.02 -1.33
C PHE A 28 -18.16 5.69 -1.68
N SER A 29 -18.55 5.71 -2.96
CA SER A 29 -19.85 6.21 -3.40
C SER A 29 -21.01 5.41 -2.80
N THR A 30 -20.87 4.08 -2.77
CA THR A 30 -21.87 3.18 -2.17
C THR A 30 -21.98 3.39 -0.67
N PHE A 31 -20.86 3.59 0.03
CA PHE A 31 -20.85 3.97 1.44
C PHE A 31 -21.63 5.28 1.67
N LEU A 32 -21.35 6.34 0.91
CA LEU A 32 -22.04 7.62 1.07
C LEU A 32 -23.54 7.52 0.83
N LYS A 33 -23.98 6.77 -0.19
CA LYS A 33 -25.38 6.67 -0.61
C LYS A 33 -26.22 5.69 0.22
N LYS A 34 -25.61 4.59 0.69
CA LYS A 34 -26.34 3.49 1.36
C LYS A 34 -25.75 3.15 2.73
N GLY A 35 -24.44 2.89 2.79
CA GLY A 35 -23.78 2.41 4.01
C GLY A 35 -23.91 3.36 5.20
N LEU A 36 -23.69 4.66 4.99
CA LEU A 36 -23.83 5.68 6.03
C LEU A 36 -25.27 5.76 6.55
N ILE A 37 -26.27 5.67 5.67
CA ILE A 37 -27.69 5.70 6.02
C ILE A 37 -28.06 4.44 6.83
N GLU A 38 -27.60 3.26 6.41
CA GLU A 38 -27.83 2.01 7.15
C GLU A 38 -27.28 2.12 8.58
N GLN A 39 -26.04 2.63 8.76
CA GLN A 39 -25.45 2.79 10.09
C GLN A 39 -26.16 3.83 10.97
N LEU A 40 -26.65 4.91 10.37
CA LEU A 40 -27.39 5.94 11.10
C LEU A 40 -28.80 5.47 11.48
N ARG A 41 -29.44 4.60 10.67
CA ARG A 41 -30.75 4.01 11.00
C ARG A 41 -30.67 3.12 12.25
N ASP A 42 -29.61 2.34 12.40
CA ASP A 42 -29.36 1.53 13.60
C ASP A 42 -29.26 2.40 14.88
N PHE A 43 -28.90 3.68 14.72
CA PHE A 43 -28.75 4.68 15.77
C PHE A 43 -29.89 5.72 15.79
N SER A 44 -30.97 5.50 15.04
CA SER A 44 -31.97 6.52 14.78
C SER A 44 -32.80 6.92 16.00
N VAL A 45 -32.95 6.03 17.00
CA VAL A 45 -33.77 6.26 18.19
C VAL A 45 -32.99 5.89 19.45
N ILE A 46 -32.88 6.84 20.38
CA ILE A 46 -32.28 6.65 21.71
C ILE A 46 -33.32 7.04 22.75
N THR A 47 -33.63 6.14 23.67
CA THR A 47 -34.51 6.42 24.81
C THR A 47 -33.71 6.43 26.11
N ASP A 48 -34.17 7.24 27.06
CA ASP A 48 -33.64 7.25 28.43
C ASP A 48 -34.08 5.99 29.21
N PRO A 49 -33.47 5.69 30.37
CA PRO A 49 -33.84 4.52 31.18
C PRO A 49 -35.31 4.49 31.60
N THR A 50 -35.95 5.65 31.74
CA THR A 50 -37.37 5.76 32.14
C THR A 50 -38.33 5.85 30.96
N ASN A 51 -37.83 5.78 29.71
CA ASN A 51 -38.59 5.88 28.46
C ASN A 51 -39.42 7.18 28.32
N ASN A 52 -39.08 8.23 29.05
CA ASN A 52 -39.76 9.53 29.02
C ASN A 52 -39.20 10.49 27.96
N LEU A 53 -37.92 10.39 27.64
CA LEU A 53 -37.21 11.21 26.66
C LEU A 53 -36.75 10.32 25.50
N GLU A 54 -37.06 10.75 24.28
CA GLU A 54 -36.69 10.05 23.05
C GLU A 54 -35.96 11.02 22.11
N LEU A 55 -34.71 10.70 21.76
CA LEU A 55 -33.97 11.40 20.73
C LEU A 55 -34.10 10.62 19.42
N ARG A 56 -34.64 11.27 18.38
CA ARG A 56 -34.84 10.71 17.04
C ARG A 56 -34.00 11.45 16.01
N LEU A 57 -33.19 10.73 15.22
CA LEU A 57 -32.41 11.29 14.12
C LEU A 57 -33.15 11.09 12.80
N LEU A 58 -33.37 12.17 12.05
CA LEU A 58 -34.00 12.14 10.73
C LEU A 58 -32.96 11.78 9.66
N VAL A 59 -32.64 10.49 9.61
CA VAL A 59 -31.49 9.96 8.85
C VAL A 59 -31.56 10.27 7.35
N GLU A 60 -32.74 10.25 6.74
CA GLU A 60 -32.90 10.47 5.28
C GLU A 60 -32.59 11.89 4.84
N GLN A 61 -32.52 12.83 5.79
CA GLN A 61 -32.28 14.25 5.54
C GLN A 61 -30.86 14.69 5.93
N TYR A 62 -29.91 13.75 6.07
CA TYR A 62 -28.51 14.11 6.37
C TYR A 62 -27.94 15.03 5.27
N LYS A 63 -27.16 16.03 5.70
CA LYS A 63 -26.54 17.02 4.81
C LYS A 63 -25.02 16.94 4.94
N LEU A 64 -24.33 16.76 3.81
CA LEU A 64 -22.89 16.91 3.71
C LEU A 64 -22.55 18.29 3.13
N LYS A 65 -21.91 19.13 3.93
CA LYS A 65 -21.50 20.46 3.49
C LYS A 65 -20.31 20.37 2.53
N ARG A 66 -20.22 21.26 1.54
CA ARG A 66 -19.02 21.34 0.69
C ARG A 66 -17.76 21.55 1.55
N PRO A 67 -16.66 20.83 1.26
CA PRO A 67 -15.39 21.02 1.98
C PRO A 67 -14.96 22.49 2.01
N ARG A 68 -14.39 22.92 3.14
CA ARG A 68 -13.95 24.32 3.33
C ARG A 68 -12.89 24.76 2.32
N TYR A 69 -12.04 23.81 1.91
CA TYR A 69 -10.94 24.02 0.99
C TYR A 69 -10.95 22.94 -0.09
N ASN A 70 -10.37 23.25 -1.25
CA ASN A 70 -10.11 22.25 -2.28
C ASN A 70 -8.84 21.45 -1.95
N GLU A 71 -8.66 20.33 -2.67
CA GLU A 71 -7.53 19.40 -2.51
C GLU A 71 -6.16 20.09 -2.49
N LYS A 72 -5.91 20.98 -3.47
CA LYS A 72 -4.64 21.72 -3.59
C LYS A 72 -4.38 22.61 -2.37
N LYS A 73 -5.41 23.32 -1.88
CA LYS A 73 -5.31 24.20 -0.71
C LYS A 73 -5.15 23.40 0.58
N CYS A 74 -5.75 22.21 0.67
CA CYS A 74 -5.53 21.29 1.79
C CYS A 74 -4.07 20.85 1.91
N ILE A 75 -3.46 20.42 0.80
CA ILE A 75 -2.04 20.06 0.75
C ILE A 75 -1.16 21.28 1.11
N ARG A 76 -1.50 22.47 0.60
CA ARG A 76 -0.73 23.69 0.86
C ARG A 76 -0.76 24.11 2.33
N ARG A 77 -1.92 23.99 2.98
CA ARG A 77 -2.14 24.37 4.39
C ARG A 77 -1.87 23.24 5.39
N ALA A 78 -1.48 22.07 4.92
CA ALA A 78 -1.32 20.87 5.75
C ALA A 78 -2.61 20.45 6.49
N CYS A 79 -3.78 20.71 5.91
CA CYS A 79 -5.07 20.34 6.50
C CYS A 79 -5.72 19.14 5.80
N THR A 80 -6.74 18.58 6.44
CA THR A 80 -7.47 17.41 5.95
C THR A 80 -8.58 17.81 4.99
N TYR A 81 -8.72 17.11 3.88
CA TYR A 81 -9.83 17.29 2.95
C TYR A 81 -11.06 16.56 3.48
N ALA A 82 -11.93 17.31 4.17
CA ALA A 82 -13.10 16.77 4.87
C ALA A 82 -14.36 17.61 4.62
N SER A 83 -15.51 16.95 4.77
CA SER A 83 -16.84 17.56 4.75
C SER A 83 -17.48 17.47 6.13
N GLN A 84 -18.30 18.47 6.44
CA GLN A 84 -19.06 18.52 7.68
C GLN A 84 -20.40 17.80 7.51
N LEU A 85 -20.68 16.84 8.39
CA LEU A 85 -21.90 16.06 8.44
C LEU A 85 -22.90 16.68 9.43
N TYR A 86 -24.08 17.05 8.93
CA TYR A 86 -25.22 17.54 9.70
C TYR A 86 -26.40 16.59 9.56
N ILE A 87 -27.14 16.38 10.64
CA ILE A 87 -28.38 15.59 10.64
C ILE A 87 -29.44 16.33 11.46
N PRO A 88 -30.68 16.48 10.95
CA PRO A 88 -31.78 16.96 11.77
C PRO A 88 -32.12 15.96 12.88
N ALA A 89 -32.19 16.43 14.12
CA ALA A 89 -32.48 15.63 15.30
C ALA A 89 -33.69 16.20 16.05
N GLN A 90 -34.62 15.33 16.43
CA GLN A 90 -35.81 15.64 17.21
C GLN A 90 -35.66 15.08 18.62
N LEU A 91 -35.78 15.93 19.64
CA LEU A 91 -35.91 15.52 21.04
C LEU A 91 -37.38 15.58 21.43
N ILE A 92 -37.94 14.43 21.76
CA ILE A 92 -39.35 14.24 22.12
C ILE A 92 -39.43 13.95 23.62
N ASN A 93 -40.11 14.82 24.36
CA ASN A 93 -40.46 14.53 25.75
C ASN A 93 -41.88 13.94 25.79
N LYS A 94 -41.99 12.64 26.08
CA LYS A 94 -43.28 11.93 26.11
C LYS A 94 -44.19 12.38 27.24
N LYS A 95 -43.65 12.96 28.32
CA LYS A 95 -44.45 13.49 29.43
C LYS A 95 -45.15 14.80 29.06
N THR A 96 -44.48 15.68 28.32
CA THR A 96 -45.00 17.02 27.99
C THR A 96 -45.52 17.13 26.55
N GLY A 97 -45.24 16.15 25.70
CA GLY A 97 -45.54 16.19 24.27
C GLY A 97 -44.66 17.17 23.47
N LYS A 98 -43.68 17.83 24.11
CA LYS A 98 -42.85 18.85 23.47
C LYS A 98 -41.81 18.18 22.56
N VAL A 99 -41.80 18.58 21.28
CA VAL A 99 -40.81 18.17 20.27
C VAL A 99 -39.91 19.34 19.94
N GLN A 100 -38.60 19.16 20.07
CA GLN A 100 -37.60 20.15 19.67
C GLN A 100 -36.79 19.59 18.52
N GLU A 101 -36.81 20.27 17.37
CA GLU A 101 -36.05 19.88 16.18
C GLU A 101 -34.89 20.84 15.92
N GLN A 102 -33.70 20.29 15.63
CA GLN A 102 -32.51 21.07 15.34
C GLN A 102 -31.57 20.32 14.39
N ASP A 103 -30.93 21.03 13.45
CA ASP A 103 -29.82 20.50 12.65
C ASP A 103 -28.57 20.36 13.53
N VAL A 104 -28.13 19.12 13.77
CA VAL A 104 -27.00 18.83 14.66
C VAL A 104 -25.76 18.41 13.88
N PHE A 105 -24.61 18.96 14.28
CA PHE A 105 -23.31 18.60 13.73
C PHE A 105 -22.79 17.29 14.35
N LEU A 106 -22.64 16.26 13.53
CA LEU A 106 -22.18 14.93 13.95
C LEU A 106 -20.66 14.76 13.88
N GLY A 107 -20.00 15.47 12.96
CA GLY A 107 -18.55 15.41 12.82
C GLY A 107 -18.04 15.83 11.45
N GLU A 108 -16.72 15.90 11.34
CA GLU A 108 -16.01 16.08 10.07
C GLU A 108 -15.54 14.73 9.54
N MET A 109 -15.92 14.42 8.30
CA MET A 109 -15.58 13.17 7.63
C MET A 109 -14.65 13.44 6.45
N PRO A 110 -13.48 12.78 6.39
CA PRO A 110 -12.61 12.84 5.21
C PRO A 110 -13.33 12.37 3.95
N ILE A 111 -13.18 13.12 2.86
CA ILE A 111 -13.77 12.78 1.55
C ILE A 111 -12.69 12.26 0.61
N MET A 112 -13.05 11.27 -0.21
CA MET A 112 -12.20 10.76 -1.27
C MET A 112 -12.11 11.75 -2.43
N THR A 113 -10.91 11.97 -2.96
CA THR A 113 -10.69 12.79 -4.15
C THR A 113 -11.18 12.07 -5.41
N SER A 114 -11.25 12.82 -6.52
CA SER A 114 -11.51 12.24 -7.84
C SER A 114 -10.50 11.17 -8.28
N ARG A 115 -9.30 11.12 -7.67
CA ARG A 115 -8.23 10.16 -7.99
C ARG A 115 -8.28 8.90 -7.13
N GLY A 116 -9.28 8.74 -6.26
CA GLY A 116 -9.39 7.56 -5.38
C GLY A 116 -8.43 7.55 -4.20
N ASN A 117 -8.00 8.72 -3.70
CA ASN A 117 -7.17 8.85 -2.50
C ASN A 117 -7.79 9.82 -1.48
N PHE A 118 -7.21 9.93 -0.29
CA PHE A 118 -7.60 10.87 0.76
C PHE A 118 -6.46 11.83 1.06
N ILE A 119 -6.78 13.06 1.48
CA ILE A 119 -5.78 14.02 1.95
C ILE A 119 -5.96 14.20 3.45
N ILE A 120 -5.03 13.67 4.23
CA ILE A 120 -5.05 13.70 5.70
C ILE A 120 -3.83 14.51 6.16
N ASN A 121 -4.07 15.61 6.87
CA ASN A 121 -3.03 16.53 7.34
C ASN A 121 -2.04 16.93 6.22
N GLY A 122 -2.59 17.29 5.05
CA GLY A 122 -1.82 17.66 3.86
C GLY A 122 -1.09 16.55 3.12
N SER A 123 -1.18 15.30 3.59
CA SER A 123 -0.52 14.15 2.95
C SER A 123 -1.53 13.26 2.23
N ALA A 124 -1.19 12.82 1.02
CA ALA A 124 -2.01 11.86 0.29
C ALA A 124 -1.91 10.47 0.91
N ARG A 125 -3.05 9.86 1.20
CA ARG A 125 -3.19 8.50 1.77
C ARG A 125 -4.13 7.65 0.94
N VAL A 126 -3.90 6.35 0.96
CA VAL A 126 -4.75 5.34 0.31
C VAL A 126 -5.21 4.35 1.38
N ILE A 127 -6.49 3.98 1.32
CA ILE A 127 -7.02 2.89 2.13
C ILE A 127 -6.91 1.61 1.30
N VAL A 128 -6.07 0.70 1.78
CA VAL A 128 -5.85 -0.60 1.13
C VAL A 128 -7.04 -1.51 1.38
N ASN A 129 -7.49 -2.21 0.34
CA ASN A 129 -8.57 -3.19 0.47
C ASN A 129 -8.11 -4.37 1.32
N GLN A 130 -8.97 -4.89 2.18
CA GLN A 130 -8.60 -5.98 3.10
C GLN A 130 -9.30 -7.27 2.69
N ILE A 131 -8.58 -8.39 2.56
CA ILE A 131 -9.20 -9.70 2.38
C ILE A 131 -9.31 -10.41 3.74
N VAL A 132 -10.53 -10.80 4.08
CA VAL A 132 -10.88 -11.45 5.34
C VAL A 132 -11.70 -12.70 5.10
N ARG A 133 -11.80 -13.56 6.10
CA ARG A 133 -12.74 -14.70 6.05
C ARG A 133 -14.16 -14.16 5.96
N SER A 134 -14.93 -14.65 5.00
CA SER A 134 -16.33 -14.26 4.87
C SER A 134 -17.13 -14.78 6.07
N PRO A 135 -18.12 -14.04 6.59
CA PRO A 135 -19.02 -14.57 7.60
C PRO A 135 -19.77 -15.78 7.07
N GLY A 136 -19.98 -16.80 7.89
CA GLY A 136 -20.61 -18.06 7.50
C GLY A 136 -20.17 -19.23 8.39
N ILE A 137 -20.49 -20.45 7.98
CA ILE A 137 -20.11 -21.69 8.66
C ILE A 137 -19.03 -22.44 7.85
N TYR A 138 -18.04 -22.98 8.55
CA TYR A 138 -16.90 -23.69 7.95
C TYR A 138 -16.63 -25.01 8.65
N TYR A 139 -16.62 -26.10 7.87
CA TYR A 139 -16.31 -27.44 8.35
C TYR A 139 -14.87 -27.83 8.05
N LYS A 140 -14.15 -28.26 9.09
CA LYS A 140 -12.75 -28.68 9.01
C LYS A 140 -12.58 -30.04 9.69
N ARG A 141 -11.76 -30.89 9.07
CA ARG A 141 -11.23 -32.12 9.67
C ARG A 141 -9.92 -31.84 10.39
N GLU A 142 -9.81 -32.30 11.62
CA GLU A 142 -8.56 -32.36 12.39
C GLU A 142 -8.21 -33.84 12.58
N ILE A 143 -6.93 -34.17 12.45
CA ILE A 143 -6.44 -35.54 12.66
C ILE A 143 -5.51 -35.44 13.86
N ASP A 144 -5.79 -36.22 14.90
CA ASP A 144 -4.87 -36.30 16.03
C ASP A 144 -3.61 -37.05 15.58
N PRO A 145 -2.42 -36.40 15.59
CA PRO A 145 -1.19 -37.05 15.13
C PRO A 145 -0.80 -38.27 15.96
N LYS A 146 -1.31 -38.43 17.20
CA LYS A 146 -0.97 -39.59 18.06
C LYS A 146 -1.79 -40.83 17.76
N GLU A 147 -3.11 -40.68 17.58
CA GLU A 147 -4.04 -41.82 17.50
C GLU A 147 -4.62 -42.02 16.11
N GLY A 148 -4.42 -41.07 15.18
CA GLY A 148 -4.98 -41.13 13.83
C GLY A 148 -6.51 -40.95 13.78
N ILE A 149 -7.14 -40.70 14.93
CA ILE A 149 -8.59 -40.45 15.02
C ILE A 149 -8.89 -39.11 14.33
N LYS A 150 -9.90 -39.16 13.47
CA LYS A 150 -10.43 -37.99 12.77
C LYS A 150 -11.46 -37.34 13.67
N THR A 151 -11.33 -36.05 13.90
CA THR A 151 -12.36 -35.22 14.53
C THR A 151 -12.79 -34.13 13.56
N TYR A 152 -14.02 -33.67 13.71
CA TYR A 152 -14.55 -32.61 12.87
C TYR A 152 -14.93 -31.40 13.72
N SER A 153 -14.79 -30.22 13.13
CA SER A 153 -15.24 -28.99 13.75
C SER A 153 -15.94 -28.08 12.75
N ALA A 154 -17.01 -27.45 13.21
CA ALA A 154 -17.75 -26.42 12.49
C ALA A 154 -17.54 -25.07 13.17
N SER A 155 -16.97 -24.10 12.46
CA SER A 155 -16.78 -22.74 12.97
C SER A 155 -17.79 -21.79 12.33
N ILE A 156 -18.69 -21.23 13.14
CA ILE A 156 -19.63 -20.19 12.74
C ILE A 156 -19.00 -18.82 13.02
N ILE A 157 -18.63 -18.14 11.95
CA ILE A 157 -18.00 -16.81 11.96
C ILE A 157 -19.06 -15.77 11.63
N CYS A 158 -19.34 -14.87 12.58
CA CYS A 158 -20.22 -13.73 12.35
C CYS A 158 -19.46 -12.50 11.84
N ASN A 159 -20.18 -11.55 11.25
CA ASN A 159 -19.61 -10.25 10.89
C ASN A 159 -19.29 -9.42 12.14
N ARG A 160 -20.18 -9.47 13.15
CA ARG A 160 -20.03 -8.85 14.47
C ARG A 160 -20.61 -9.77 15.54
N GLY A 161 -19.91 -9.93 16.66
CA GLY A 161 -20.38 -10.71 17.80
C GLY A 161 -19.43 -11.84 18.20
N ALA A 162 -19.95 -12.80 18.97
CA ALA A 162 -19.18 -13.93 19.47
C ALA A 162 -19.13 -15.08 18.46
N TRP A 163 -17.95 -15.61 18.15
CA TRP A 163 -17.85 -16.82 17.31
C TRP A 163 -18.35 -18.04 18.06
N LEU A 164 -19.00 -18.96 17.35
CA LEU A 164 -19.46 -20.24 17.88
C LEU A 164 -18.73 -21.36 17.14
N ARG A 165 -18.03 -22.22 17.87
CA ARG A 165 -17.36 -23.41 17.31
C ARG A 165 -18.03 -24.66 17.87
N LEU A 166 -18.46 -25.54 16.99
CA LEU A 166 -18.95 -26.87 17.30
C LEU A 166 -17.84 -27.88 16.97
N GLU A 167 -17.62 -28.88 17.81
CA GLU A 167 -16.57 -29.88 17.59
C GLU A 167 -17.00 -31.26 18.10
N THR A 168 -16.66 -32.32 17.36
CA THR A 168 -16.71 -33.70 17.85
C THR A 168 -15.40 -34.02 18.56
N ASP A 169 -15.49 -34.74 19.69
CA ASP A 169 -14.30 -35.27 20.35
C ASP A 169 -14.00 -36.72 19.93
N LYS A 170 -12.93 -37.28 20.50
CA LYS A 170 -12.46 -38.63 20.19
C LYS A 170 -13.43 -39.73 20.62
N ASN A 171 -14.31 -39.44 21.59
CA ASN A 171 -15.27 -40.38 22.16
C ASN A 171 -16.64 -40.29 21.47
N GLY A 172 -16.82 -39.33 20.55
CA GLY A 172 -18.06 -39.08 19.83
C GLY A 172 -19.03 -38.14 20.52
N PHE A 173 -18.58 -37.35 21.51
CA PHE A 173 -19.40 -36.28 22.10
C PHE A 173 -19.34 -35.01 21.26
N VAL A 174 -20.47 -34.29 21.20
CA VAL A 174 -20.57 -33.01 20.50
C VAL A 174 -20.46 -31.85 21.49
N TRP A 175 -19.42 -31.05 21.32
CA TRP A 175 -19.12 -29.88 22.13
C TRP A 175 -19.40 -28.59 21.38
N ALA A 176 -19.76 -27.54 22.12
CA ALA A 176 -19.86 -26.17 21.64
C ALA A 176 -18.91 -25.27 22.43
N ARG A 177 -18.30 -24.29 21.76
CA ARG A 177 -17.40 -23.29 22.34
C ARG A 177 -17.85 -21.91 21.91
N ILE A 178 -18.21 -21.07 22.88
CA ILE A 178 -18.68 -19.70 22.66
C ILE A 178 -17.53 -18.73 22.90
N GLY A 179 -17.03 -18.10 21.83
CA GLY A 179 -15.88 -17.20 21.87
C GLY A 179 -14.58 -17.91 22.28
N LYS A 180 -13.86 -17.34 23.25
CA LYS A 180 -12.64 -17.94 23.83
C LYS A 180 -12.88 -18.63 25.18
N VAL A 181 -14.15 -18.89 25.50
CA VAL A 181 -14.56 -19.46 26.79
C VAL A 181 -14.42 -21.00 26.76
N ARG A 182 -14.71 -21.65 27.89
CA ARG A 182 -14.75 -23.11 28.05
C ARG A 182 -15.69 -23.80 27.05
N LYS A 183 -15.44 -25.09 26.84
CA LYS A 183 -16.34 -25.98 26.12
C LYS A 183 -17.60 -26.20 26.97
N VAL A 184 -18.74 -26.22 26.32
CA VAL A 184 -20.06 -26.53 26.87
C VAL A 184 -20.68 -27.64 26.02
N SER A 185 -21.51 -28.50 26.62
CA SER A 185 -22.18 -29.57 25.85
C SER A 185 -23.07 -28.97 24.75
N GLY A 186 -23.00 -29.55 23.55
CA GLY A 186 -23.86 -29.15 22.43
C GLY A 186 -25.35 -29.32 22.76
N PHE A 187 -25.70 -30.32 23.57
CA PHE A 187 -27.08 -30.56 24.00
C PHE A 187 -27.58 -29.46 24.94
N ILE A 188 -26.79 -29.07 25.94
CA ILE A 188 -27.13 -27.99 26.88
C ILE A 188 -27.38 -26.68 26.13
N LEU A 189 -26.54 -26.37 25.12
CA LEU A 189 -26.72 -25.17 24.29
C LEU A 189 -28.05 -25.19 23.51
N LEU A 190 -28.40 -26.31 22.87
CA LEU A 190 -29.66 -26.44 22.13
C LEU A 190 -30.89 -26.34 23.06
N ARG A 191 -30.84 -27.00 24.23
CA ARG A 191 -31.89 -26.91 25.25
C ARG A 191 -32.06 -25.49 25.77
N ALA A 192 -30.97 -24.79 26.06
CA ALA A 192 -30.98 -23.40 26.50
C ALA A 192 -31.55 -22.43 25.44
N MET A 193 -31.51 -22.82 24.15
CA MET A 193 -32.13 -22.07 23.04
C MET A 193 -33.61 -22.39 22.81
N GLY A 194 -34.22 -23.24 23.65
CA GLY A 194 -35.65 -23.57 23.61
C GLY A 194 -36.01 -24.79 22.74
N LEU A 195 -35.04 -25.62 22.36
CA LEU A 195 -35.31 -26.87 21.63
C LEU A 195 -35.58 -28.03 22.60
N THR A 196 -36.67 -28.75 22.38
CA THR A 196 -37.03 -29.97 23.13
C THR A 196 -36.24 -31.17 22.64
N LYS A 197 -35.91 -32.12 23.52
CA LYS A 197 -35.19 -33.36 23.21
C LYS A 197 -35.77 -34.14 22.02
N SER A 198 -37.10 -34.30 21.98
CA SER A 198 -37.81 -34.96 20.87
C SER A 198 -37.56 -34.27 19.53
N LYS A 199 -37.65 -32.93 19.50
CA LYS A 199 -37.44 -32.13 18.29
C LYS A 199 -35.99 -32.17 17.82
N ILE A 200 -35.02 -32.24 18.75
CA ILE A 200 -33.61 -32.42 18.42
C ILE A 200 -33.40 -33.77 17.73
N LEU A 201 -33.80 -34.88 18.39
CA LEU A 201 -33.61 -36.23 17.86
C LEU A 201 -34.31 -36.45 16.51
N ASN A 202 -35.54 -35.96 16.36
CA ASN A 202 -36.31 -36.11 15.12
C ASN A 202 -35.73 -35.31 13.94
N SER A 203 -34.91 -34.29 14.21
CA SER A 203 -34.31 -33.46 13.15
C SER A 203 -32.95 -33.98 12.69
N LEU A 204 -32.32 -34.87 13.46
CA LEU A 204 -31.00 -35.42 13.14
C LEU A 204 -31.14 -36.67 12.26
N ARG A 205 -30.27 -36.81 11.25
CA ARG A 205 -30.24 -38.02 10.41
C ARG A 205 -29.71 -39.24 11.17
N HIS A 206 -28.75 -39.02 12.05
CA HIS A 206 -28.10 -40.04 12.87
C HIS A 206 -28.30 -39.74 14.37
N PRO A 207 -29.52 -39.96 14.89
CA PRO A 207 -29.84 -39.65 16.28
C PRO A 207 -28.99 -40.47 17.26
N GLU A 208 -28.60 -41.71 16.92
CA GLU A 208 -27.75 -42.55 17.78
C GLU A 208 -26.41 -41.90 18.15
N PHE A 209 -25.82 -41.11 17.26
CA PHE A 209 -24.53 -40.45 17.52
C PHE A 209 -24.69 -39.36 18.59
N PHE A 210 -25.76 -38.57 18.48
CA PHE A 210 -26.01 -37.47 19.40
C PHE A 210 -26.57 -37.94 20.75
N GLN A 211 -27.21 -39.12 20.79
CA GLN A 211 -27.76 -39.73 22.01
C GLN A 211 -26.72 -39.79 23.14
N LYS A 212 -25.47 -40.16 22.83
CA LYS A 212 -24.36 -40.18 23.79
C LYS A 212 -24.15 -38.84 24.49
N THR A 213 -24.27 -37.75 23.72
CA THR A 213 -24.09 -36.38 24.24
C THR A 213 -25.26 -35.95 25.12
N ILE A 214 -26.44 -36.53 24.93
CA ILE A 214 -27.61 -36.28 25.78
C ILE A 214 -27.46 -36.99 27.12
N GLU A 215 -26.93 -38.22 27.14
CA GLU A 215 -26.75 -39.03 28.34
C GLU A 215 -25.72 -38.43 29.32
N GLU A 216 -24.74 -37.67 28.83
CA GLU A 216 -23.72 -37.01 29.66
C GLU A 216 -24.28 -35.84 30.51
N GLY A 217 -25.45 -35.29 30.16
CA GLY A 217 -26.02 -34.16 30.90
C GLY A 217 -27.37 -33.72 30.36
N ASP A 218 -28.44 -34.39 30.79
CA ASP A 218 -29.82 -34.04 30.44
C ASP A 218 -30.43 -33.08 31.49
N PRO A 219 -30.44 -31.74 31.26
CA PRO A 219 -31.16 -30.82 32.14
C PRO A 219 -32.67 -31.07 32.06
N TYR A 220 -33.33 -31.21 33.21
CA TYR A 220 -34.77 -31.52 33.30
C TYR A 220 -35.66 -30.46 32.62
N SER A 221 -35.27 -29.18 32.62
CA SER A 221 -36.01 -28.09 31.96
C SER A 221 -35.13 -27.15 31.11
N GLU A 222 -35.77 -26.32 30.27
CA GLU A 222 -35.11 -25.23 29.54
C GLU A 222 -34.42 -24.23 30.49
N ASN A 223 -35.07 -23.95 31.61
CA ASN A 223 -34.57 -23.02 32.63
C ASN A 223 -33.31 -23.57 33.31
N ASP A 224 -33.29 -24.88 33.60
CA ASP A 224 -32.10 -25.53 34.18
C ASP A 224 -30.94 -25.48 33.19
N ALA A 225 -31.20 -25.75 31.90
CA ALA A 225 -30.20 -25.64 30.84
C ALA A 225 -29.61 -24.23 30.71
N LEU A 226 -30.42 -23.19 30.87
CA LEU A 226 -29.96 -21.79 30.89
C LEU A 226 -29.01 -21.52 32.06
N ILE A 227 -29.37 -21.98 33.26
CA ILE A 227 -28.56 -21.81 34.47
C ILE A 227 -27.24 -22.58 34.33
N ASP A 228 -27.28 -23.83 33.85
CA ASP A 228 -26.09 -24.65 33.60
C ASP A 228 -25.19 -24.06 32.53
N LEU A 229 -25.76 -23.52 31.45
CA LEU A 229 -24.97 -22.83 30.44
C LEU A 229 -24.24 -21.61 31.04
N HIS A 230 -24.94 -20.83 31.87
CA HIS A 230 -24.35 -19.66 32.51
C HIS A 230 -23.25 -20.04 33.51
N SER A 231 -23.48 -21.07 34.32
CA SER A 231 -22.52 -21.56 35.31
C SER A 231 -21.24 -22.11 34.66
N GLN A 232 -21.37 -22.83 33.54
CA GLN A 232 -20.23 -23.36 32.79
C GLN A 232 -19.41 -22.25 32.09
N LEU A 233 -20.08 -21.18 31.61
CA LEU A 233 -19.41 -20.05 30.97
C LEU A 233 -18.75 -19.11 31.98
N TYR A 234 -19.38 -18.87 33.13
CA TYR A 234 -18.94 -17.92 34.15
C TYR A 234 -19.10 -18.47 35.57
N PRO A 235 -18.23 -19.43 35.99
CA PRO A 235 -18.34 -20.07 37.30
C PRO A 235 -18.20 -19.11 38.48
N GLU A 236 -17.55 -17.96 38.28
CA GLU A 236 -17.34 -16.91 39.28
C GLU A 236 -18.60 -16.07 39.58
N ARG A 237 -19.68 -16.20 38.78
CA ARG A 237 -20.86 -15.34 38.87
C ARG A 237 -22.10 -16.11 39.34
N PRO A 238 -22.93 -15.51 40.21
CA PRO A 238 -24.20 -16.13 40.59
C PRO A 238 -25.08 -16.31 39.34
N SER A 239 -25.49 -17.55 39.10
CA SER A 239 -26.24 -17.93 37.91
C SER A 239 -27.72 -17.76 38.16
N THR A 240 -28.25 -16.56 37.88
CA THR A 240 -29.68 -16.30 37.92
C THR A 240 -30.31 -16.54 36.54
N LEU A 241 -31.57 -16.97 36.53
CA LEU A 241 -32.33 -17.25 35.33
C LEU A 241 -32.41 -16.02 34.40
N PHE A 242 -32.59 -14.84 34.98
CA PHE A 242 -32.62 -13.56 34.25
C PHE A 242 -31.27 -13.27 33.58
N ALA A 243 -30.17 -13.37 34.33
CA ALA A 243 -28.83 -13.11 33.81
C ALA A 243 -28.43 -14.12 32.71
N ALA A 244 -28.78 -15.40 32.87
CA ALA A 244 -28.53 -16.43 31.88
C ALA A 244 -29.27 -16.15 30.56
N ARG A 245 -30.55 -15.79 30.65
CA ARG A 245 -31.39 -15.49 29.47
C ARG A 245 -30.92 -14.21 28.76
N GLU A 246 -30.56 -13.18 29.51
CA GLU A 246 -30.02 -11.93 28.98
C GLU A 246 -28.65 -12.15 28.33
N LEU A 247 -27.80 -12.99 28.91
CA LEU A 247 -26.52 -13.38 28.33
C LEU A 247 -26.72 -14.06 26.98
N LEU A 248 -27.57 -15.08 26.90
CA LEU A 248 -27.83 -15.80 25.65
C LEU A 248 -28.40 -14.86 24.58
N LYS A 249 -29.35 -14.00 24.97
CA LYS A 249 -29.96 -12.98 24.10
C LYS A 249 -28.91 -12.01 23.56
N SER A 250 -28.08 -11.43 24.43
CA SER A 250 -27.03 -10.49 24.02
C SER A 250 -25.93 -11.14 23.17
N LYS A 251 -25.68 -12.45 23.31
CA LYS A 251 -24.65 -13.15 22.55
C LYS A 251 -25.08 -13.51 21.13
N PHE A 252 -26.33 -13.93 20.92
CA PHE A 252 -26.73 -14.51 19.62
C PHE A 252 -28.00 -13.91 19.01
N PHE A 253 -28.93 -13.41 19.83
CA PHE A 253 -30.28 -13.05 19.38
C PHE A 253 -30.55 -11.55 19.31
N ASP A 254 -29.70 -10.71 19.88
CA ASP A 254 -29.83 -9.26 19.82
C ASP A 254 -29.07 -8.68 18.61
N PRO A 255 -29.77 -8.10 17.61
CA PRO A 255 -29.14 -7.50 16.44
C PRO A 255 -28.15 -6.38 16.77
N LYS A 256 -28.29 -5.71 17.92
CA LYS A 256 -27.38 -4.64 18.34
C LYS A 256 -25.97 -5.17 18.63
N TYR A 257 -25.87 -6.39 19.17
CA TYR A 257 -24.61 -6.98 19.60
C TYR A 257 -24.10 -8.09 18.68
N TYR A 258 -25.01 -8.79 18.01
CA TYR A 258 -24.70 -9.90 17.13
C TYR A 258 -25.28 -9.69 15.72
N ASP A 259 -24.44 -9.86 14.70
CA ASP A 259 -24.84 -9.69 13.29
C ASP A 259 -24.00 -10.62 12.40
N LEU A 260 -24.67 -11.51 11.68
CA LEU A 260 -24.07 -12.35 10.63
C LEU A 260 -23.74 -11.51 9.38
N GLY A 261 -24.44 -10.39 9.18
CA GLY A 261 -24.46 -9.63 7.94
C GLY A 261 -25.23 -10.34 6.83
N LYS A 262 -25.57 -9.60 5.76
CA LYS A 262 -26.27 -10.14 4.58
C LYS A 262 -25.55 -11.37 4.00
N VAL A 263 -24.22 -11.26 3.86
CA VAL A 263 -23.35 -12.34 3.36
C VAL A 263 -23.37 -13.57 4.27
N GLY A 264 -23.32 -13.38 5.60
CA GLY A 264 -23.29 -14.49 6.53
C GLY A 264 -24.57 -15.31 6.51
N ARG A 265 -25.73 -14.64 6.49
CA ARG A 265 -27.02 -15.31 6.35
C ARG A 265 -27.12 -16.05 5.03
N TYR A 266 -26.80 -15.40 3.91
CA TYR A 266 -26.78 -16.02 2.59
C TYR A 266 -25.92 -17.29 2.55
N LYS A 267 -24.70 -17.25 3.11
CA LYS A 267 -23.80 -18.41 3.13
C LYS A 267 -24.30 -19.55 4.01
N ILE A 268 -24.84 -19.25 5.19
CA ILE A 268 -25.41 -20.27 6.08
C ILE A 268 -26.60 -20.95 5.40
N ASN A 269 -27.50 -20.16 4.82
CA ASN A 269 -28.65 -20.67 4.08
C ASN A 269 -28.23 -21.57 2.92
N LYS A 270 -27.24 -21.14 2.11
CA LYS A 270 -26.73 -21.92 0.97
C LYS A 270 -26.04 -23.22 1.43
N LYS A 271 -25.22 -23.19 2.49
CA LYS A 271 -24.47 -24.36 2.97
C LYS A 271 -25.36 -25.39 3.68
N LEU A 272 -26.29 -24.93 4.51
CA LEU A 272 -27.19 -25.78 5.31
C LEU A 272 -28.55 -26.03 4.63
N GLN A 273 -28.76 -25.51 3.42
CA GLN A 273 -30.02 -25.61 2.66
C GLN A 273 -31.24 -25.08 3.44
N LEU A 274 -31.07 -23.96 4.14
CA LEU A 274 -32.13 -23.31 4.92
C LEU A 274 -32.83 -22.21 4.10
N SER A 275 -34.14 -22.08 4.28
CA SER A 275 -34.99 -21.07 3.62
C SER A 275 -35.33 -19.88 4.52
N ILE A 276 -34.41 -19.47 5.40
CA ILE A 276 -34.61 -18.34 6.33
C ILE A 276 -34.45 -17.01 5.55
N PRO A 277 -35.33 -16.02 5.74
CA PRO A 277 -35.20 -14.71 5.07
C PRO A 277 -33.84 -14.03 5.34
N GLU A 278 -33.27 -13.39 4.32
CA GLU A 278 -31.95 -12.71 4.41
C GLU A 278 -31.92 -11.53 5.38
N ASP A 279 -33.09 -10.97 5.70
CA ASP A 279 -33.25 -9.85 6.64
C ASP A 279 -33.00 -10.28 8.10
N ILE A 280 -33.16 -11.56 8.42
CA ILE A 280 -32.90 -12.09 9.75
C ILE A 280 -31.39 -12.31 9.89
N ARG A 281 -30.65 -11.37 10.47
CA ARG A 281 -29.18 -11.45 10.56
C ARG A 281 -28.61 -12.01 11.86
N VAL A 282 -29.46 -12.49 12.76
CA VAL A 282 -29.07 -13.12 14.04
C VAL A 282 -29.11 -14.63 13.93
N LEU A 283 -28.31 -15.37 14.72
CA LEU A 283 -28.41 -16.83 14.70
C LEU A 283 -29.80 -17.29 15.19
N THR A 284 -30.33 -18.35 14.61
CA THR A 284 -31.54 -19.02 15.06
C THR A 284 -31.21 -20.38 15.66
N PRO A 285 -32.06 -20.93 16.55
CA PRO A 285 -31.86 -22.29 17.07
C PRO A 285 -31.81 -23.34 15.95
N GLN A 286 -32.58 -23.13 14.87
CA GLN A 286 -32.58 -24.00 13.70
C GLN A 286 -31.20 -24.03 13.03
N ASP A 287 -30.54 -22.88 12.88
CA ASP A 287 -29.20 -22.80 12.25
C ASP A 287 -28.21 -23.72 12.95
N ILE A 288 -28.18 -23.68 14.29
CA ILE A 288 -27.25 -24.47 15.11
C ILE A 288 -27.60 -25.95 15.08
N LEU A 289 -28.90 -26.30 15.10
CA LEU A 289 -29.34 -27.68 14.99
C LEU A 289 -28.93 -28.31 13.65
N THR A 290 -29.20 -27.65 12.52
CA THR A 290 -28.73 -28.13 11.21
C THR A 290 -27.21 -28.10 11.07
N ALA A 291 -26.53 -27.18 11.74
CA ALA A 291 -25.07 -27.15 11.76
C ALA A 291 -24.48 -28.38 12.46
N ILE A 292 -25.10 -28.81 13.56
CA ILE A 292 -24.76 -30.04 14.29
C ILE A 292 -25.10 -31.28 13.44
N ASP A 293 -26.27 -31.31 12.80
CA ASP A 293 -26.64 -32.43 11.91
C ASP A 293 -25.59 -32.61 10.80
N TYR A 294 -25.22 -31.52 10.12
CA TYR A 294 -24.20 -31.58 9.09
C TYR A 294 -22.81 -31.97 9.64
N LEU A 295 -22.46 -31.55 10.88
CA LEU A 295 -21.22 -31.96 11.53
C LEU A 295 -21.19 -33.48 11.78
N ILE A 296 -22.31 -34.05 12.26
CA ILE A 296 -22.44 -35.49 12.50
C ILE A 296 -22.40 -36.25 11.18
N ASN A 297 -23.08 -35.77 10.14
CA ASN A 297 -23.08 -36.38 8.81
C ASN A 297 -21.65 -36.54 8.24
N LEU A 298 -20.72 -35.63 8.57
CA LEU A 298 -19.31 -35.74 8.15
C LEU A 298 -18.57 -36.91 8.79
N GLU A 299 -18.93 -37.33 10.01
CA GLU A 299 -18.38 -38.55 10.64
C GLU A 299 -18.74 -39.79 9.82
N PHE A 300 -19.91 -39.77 9.17
CA PHE A 300 -20.40 -40.82 8.27
C PHE A 300 -19.99 -40.61 6.81
N ASN A 301 -19.06 -39.70 6.51
CA ASN A 301 -18.62 -39.30 5.17
C ASN A 301 -19.74 -38.76 4.26
N ILE A 302 -20.81 -38.23 4.85
CA ILE A 302 -21.92 -37.60 4.12
C ILE A 302 -21.70 -36.08 4.16
N GLY A 303 -21.29 -35.51 3.03
CA GLY A 303 -21.10 -34.07 2.85
C GLY A 303 -19.67 -33.69 2.45
N THR A 304 -19.43 -32.38 2.32
CA THR A 304 -18.14 -31.84 1.89
C THR A 304 -17.53 -30.89 2.92
N LEU A 305 -16.20 -31.00 3.10
CA LEU A 305 -15.39 -30.07 3.88
C LEU A 305 -15.22 -28.73 3.16
N ASP A 306 -14.85 -27.69 3.91
CA ASP A 306 -14.62 -26.35 3.37
C ASP A 306 -13.14 -25.99 3.33
N ASP A 307 -12.70 -25.47 2.18
CA ASP A 307 -11.39 -24.84 2.06
C ASP A 307 -11.47 -23.35 2.43
N ILE A 308 -10.80 -22.97 3.51
CA ILE A 308 -10.79 -21.60 4.05
C ILE A 308 -10.00 -20.62 3.15
N ASP A 309 -9.07 -21.12 2.33
CA ASP A 309 -8.19 -20.29 1.50
C ASP A 309 -8.81 -19.99 0.13
N HIS A 310 -9.80 -20.77 -0.28
CA HIS A 310 -10.60 -20.50 -1.46
C HIS A 310 -11.31 -19.14 -1.40
N LEU A 311 -11.26 -18.39 -2.51
CA LEU A 311 -11.93 -17.07 -2.63
C LEU A 311 -13.46 -17.08 -2.51
N LYS A 312 -14.17 -18.22 -2.57
CA LYS A 312 -15.60 -18.26 -2.20
C LYS A 312 -15.82 -18.12 -0.69
N ASN A 313 -14.76 -18.38 0.08
CA ASN A 313 -14.73 -18.33 1.54
C ASN A 313 -14.00 -17.10 2.08
N ARG A 314 -13.36 -16.33 1.21
CA ARG A 314 -12.70 -15.06 1.55
C ARG A 314 -13.37 -13.90 0.81
N ARG A 315 -13.63 -12.82 1.53
CA ARG A 315 -14.20 -11.60 0.94
C ARG A 315 -13.28 -10.41 1.10
N VAL A 316 -13.38 -9.49 0.16
CA VAL A 316 -12.71 -8.19 0.17
C VAL A 316 -13.59 -7.17 0.86
N ARG A 317 -13.11 -6.64 1.99
CA ARG A 317 -13.61 -5.40 2.60
C ARG A 317 -12.97 -4.23 1.88
N SER A 318 -13.78 -3.54 1.10
CA SER A 318 -13.36 -2.34 0.39
C SER A 318 -13.38 -1.11 1.31
N VAL A 319 -12.81 0.00 0.85
CA VAL A 319 -12.72 1.27 1.60
C VAL A 319 -14.02 1.71 2.26
N GLY A 320 -15.15 1.63 1.54
CA GLY A 320 -16.45 2.04 2.05
C GLY A 320 -16.88 1.23 3.26
N GLU A 321 -16.72 -0.10 3.20
CA GLU A 321 -17.07 -0.99 4.32
C GLU A 321 -16.13 -0.77 5.52
N LEU A 322 -14.84 -0.53 5.28
CA LEU A 322 -13.88 -0.25 6.35
C LEU A 322 -14.25 1.03 7.09
N ILE A 323 -14.60 2.10 6.37
CA ILE A 323 -15.04 3.37 6.97
C ILE A 323 -16.40 3.18 7.67
N GLU A 324 -17.33 2.45 7.07
CA GLU A 324 -18.62 2.12 7.66
C GLU A 324 -18.47 1.47 9.04
N ASN A 325 -17.57 0.49 9.15
CA ASN A 325 -17.27 -0.18 10.42
C ASN A 325 -16.72 0.79 11.47
N GLN A 326 -15.90 1.76 11.08
CA GLN A 326 -15.39 2.79 12.00
C GLN A 326 -16.46 3.79 12.42
N VAL A 327 -17.30 4.23 11.48
CA VAL A 327 -18.45 5.09 11.76
C VAL A 327 -19.39 4.40 12.74
N ARG A 328 -19.69 3.12 12.54
CA ARG A 328 -20.49 2.31 13.47
C ARG A 328 -19.92 2.33 14.88
N VAL A 329 -18.63 2.04 15.04
CA VAL A 329 -17.96 2.06 16.36
C VAL A 329 -18.03 3.45 16.99
N GLY A 330 -17.86 4.51 16.19
CA GLY A 330 -18.03 5.90 16.62
C GLY A 330 -19.45 6.21 17.09
N LEU A 331 -20.46 5.78 16.34
CA LEU A 331 -21.89 5.96 16.67
C LEU A 331 -22.28 5.17 17.91
N SER A 332 -21.81 3.93 18.09
CA SER A 332 -22.08 3.17 19.32
C SER A 332 -21.45 3.82 20.57
N ARG A 333 -20.32 4.52 20.44
CA ARG A 333 -19.74 5.32 21.55
C ARG A 333 -20.56 6.58 21.81
N LEU A 334 -21.06 7.21 20.74
CA LEU A 334 -21.97 8.35 20.81
C LEU A 334 -23.27 7.96 21.54
N GLU A 335 -23.89 6.83 21.17
CA GLU A 335 -25.10 6.28 21.81
C GLU A 335 -24.98 6.19 23.31
N ARG A 336 -23.93 5.50 23.79
CA ARG A 336 -23.71 5.31 25.21
C ARG A 336 -23.53 6.63 25.96
N MET A 337 -22.87 7.60 25.33
CA MET A 337 -22.65 8.91 25.93
C MET A 337 -23.94 9.74 25.96
N THR A 338 -24.74 9.69 24.90
CA THR A 338 -26.04 10.37 24.84
C THR A 338 -27.03 9.74 25.83
N TYR A 339 -27.09 8.41 25.91
CA TYR A 339 -27.89 7.68 26.89
C TYR A 339 -27.56 8.09 28.34
N LYS A 340 -26.27 8.16 28.69
CA LYS A 340 -25.83 8.62 30.02
C LYS A 340 -26.23 10.07 30.30
N ARG A 341 -26.06 10.98 29.32
CA ARG A 341 -26.45 12.38 29.49
C ARG A 341 -27.96 12.57 29.68
N MET A 342 -28.77 11.79 28.96
CA MET A 342 -30.23 11.80 29.13
C MET A 342 -30.63 11.34 30.54
N ALA A 343 -29.88 10.41 31.15
CA ALA A 343 -30.14 9.94 32.50
C ALA A 343 -29.65 10.91 33.60
N GLU A 344 -28.56 11.64 33.38
CA GLU A 344 -27.94 12.52 34.38
C GLU A 344 -28.49 13.95 34.40
N SER A 345 -29.05 14.45 33.28
CA SER A 345 -29.42 15.87 33.13
C SER A 345 -30.92 16.11 33.34
N HIS A 346 -31.29 17.31 33.82
CA HIS A 346 -32.69 17.71 33.95
C HIS A 346 -33.39 17.83 32.58
N PRO A 347 -34.62 17.31 32.41
CA PRO A 347 -35.31 17.24 31.10
C PRO A 347 -35.48 18.60 30.38
N ASP A 348 -35.69 19.68 31.12
CA ASP A 348 -36.02 20.99 30.55
C ASP A 348 -34.80 21.76 30.02
N ALA A 349 -33.58 21.37 30.42
CA ALA A 349 -32.33 21.97 29.97
C ALA A 349 -31.74 21.28 28.71
N LEU A 350 -32.36 20.18 28.27
CA LEU A 350 -31.84 19.37 27.18
C LEU A 350 -32.29 19.89 25.82
N THR A 351 -31.34 19.98 24.89
CA THR A 351 -31.57 20.26 23.48
C THR A 351 -30.90 19.17 22.64
N PRO A 352 -31.34 18.90 21.40
CA PRO A 352 -30.68 17.92 20.54
C PRO A 352 -29.17 18.17 20.37
N ALA A 353 -28.76 19.45 20.26
CA ALA A 353 -27.35 19.83 20.14
C ALA A 353 -26.53 19.61 21.44
N SER A 354 -27.12 19.74 22.63
CA SER A 354 -26.39 19.49 23.88
C SER A 354 -26.18 17.98 24.14
N LEU A 355 -27.07 17.14 23.63
CA LEU A 355 -27.03 15.68 23.77
C LEU A 355 -26.00 15.00 22.87
N ILE A 356 -25.79 15.52 21.65
CA ILE A 356 -24.88 14.93 20.66
C ILE A 356 -23.53 15.63 20.72
N ASN A 357 -22.50 14.91 21.17
CA ASN A 357 -21.13 15.41 21.14
C ASN A 357 -20.33 14.70 20.03
N PRO A 358 -19.81 15.42 19.02
CA PRO A 358 -19.16 14.83 17.84
C PRO A 358 -17.79 14.19 18.11
N LYS A 359 -17.17 14.44 19.28
CA LYS A 359 -15.79 14.01 19.59
C LYS A 359 -15.54 12.50 19.45
N PRO A 360 -16.43 11.56 19.85
CA PRO A 360 -16.17 10.13 19.70
C PRO A 360 -16.07 9.69 18.24
N LEU A 361 -16.95 10.20 17.38
CA LEU A 361 -16.96 9.86 15.95
C LEU A 361 -15.70 10.40 15.26
N VAL A 362 -15.39 11.69 15.47
CA VAL A 362 -14.18 12.32 14.91
C VAL A 362 -12.91 11.65 15.45
N GLY A 363 -12.90 11.25 16.73
CA GLY A 363 -11.78 10.55 17.34
C GLY A 363 -11.47 9.22 16.66
N VAL A 364 -12.50 8.39 16.43
CA VAL A 364 -12.35 7.08 15.76
C VAL A 364 -11.91 7.25 14.31
N LEU A 365 -12.50 8.19 13.57
CA LEU A 365 -12.08 8.45 12.18
C LEU A 365 -10.64 8.96 12.12
N ARG A 366 -10.25 9.87 13.02
CA ARG A 366 -8.87 10.38 13.07
C ARG A 366 -7.86 9.27 13.40
N GLU A 367 -8.20 8.37 14.32
CA GLU A 367 -7.38 7.20 14.66
C GLU A 367 -7.24 6.26 13.45
N PHE A 368 -8.35 5.94 12.78
CA PHE A 368 -8.33 5.09 11.59
C PHE A 368 -7.48 5.69 10.47
N PHE A 369 -7.72 6.94 10.09
CA PHE A 369 -6.98 7.57 9.00
C PHE A 369 -5.52 7.86 9.37
N GLY A 370 -5.20 8.10 10.65
CA GLY A 370 -3.86 8.45 11.12
C GLY A 370 -2.96 7.24 11.37
N SER A 371 -3.48 6.23 12.07
CA SER A 371 -2.69 5.16 12.69
C SER A 371 -3.02 3.75 12.19
N SER A 372 -4.10 3.56 11.43
CA SER A 372 -4.45 2.24 10.90
C SER A 372 -3.41 1.71 9.93
N GLN A 373 -3.08 0.41 10.04
CA GLN A 373 -2.23 -0.30 9.09
C GLN A 373 -2.78 -0.28 7.65
N LEU A 374 -4.11 -0.14 7.50
CA LEU A 374 -4.78 -0.07 6.20
C LEU A 374 -4.75 1.33 5.58
N SER A 375 -4.55 2.38 6.39
CA SER A 375 -4.43 3.77 5.92
C SER A 375 -2.95 4.09 5.69
N GLN A 376 -2.48 3.83 4.47
CA GLN A 376 -1.06 3.95 4.12
C GLN A 376 -0.76 5.28 3.44
N PHE A 377 0.46 5.79 3.62
CA PHE A 377 0.96 6.88 2.79
C PHE A 377 0.95 6.44 1.34
N MET A 378 0.36 7.25 0.48
CA MET A 378 0.25 6.93 -0.93
C MET A 378 1.64 6.79 -1.54
N ASP A 379 1.81 5.74 -2.36
CA ASP A 379 3.06 5.48 -3.06
C ASP A 379 3.05 6.24 -4.38
N GLN A 380 3.74 7.37 -4.41
CA GLN A 380 3.74 8.35 -5.48
C GLN A 380 5.13 8.49 -6.13
N THR A 381 5.92 7.42 -6.14
CA THR A 381 7.16 7.41 -6.91
C THR A 381 6.87 7.71 -8.38
N ASN A 382 5.86 7.05 -8.96
CA ASN A 382 5.37 7.31 -10.32
C ASN A 382 3.86 6.98 -10.45
N PRO A 383 3.20 7.26 -11.60
CA PRO A 383 1.76 7.01 -11.74
C PRO A 383 1.36 5.53 -11.61
N LEU A 384 2.24 4.60 -11.99
CA LEU A 384 1.99 3.16 -11.84
C LEU A 384 1.99 2.74 -10.37
N SER A 385 2.93 3.25 -9.57
CA SER A 385 2.95 3.00 -8.13
C SER A 385 1.66 3.46 -7.46
N GLU A 386 1.12 4.63 -7.87
CA GLU A 386 -0.14 5.17 -7.36
C GLU A 386 -1.31 4.21 -7.65
N MET A 387 -1.44 3.79 -8.90
CA MET A 387 -2.53 2.93 -9.37
C MET A 387 -2.48 1.56 -8.71
N THR A 388 -1.31 0.92 -8.70
CA THR A 388 -1.12 -0.38 -8.06
C THR A 388 -1.43 -0.32 -6.57
N HIS A 389 -1.02 0.74 -5.87
CA HIS A 389 -1.29 0.88 -4.45
C HIS A 389 -2.80 0.98 -4.17
N LYS A 390 -3.57 1.68 -5.02
CA LYS A 390 -5.04 1.74 -4.92
C LYS A 390 -5.73 0.39 -5.16
N ARG A 391 -5.12 -0.49 -5.96
CA ARG A 391 -5.60 -1.84 -6.29
C ARG A 391 -5.02 -2.95 -5.40
N ARG A 392 -4.32 -2.60 -4.34
CA ARG A 392 -3.69 -3.54 -3.42
C ARG A 392 -4.74 -4.20 -2.51
N ILE A 393 -4.54 -5.47 -2.24
CA ILE A 393 -5.28 -6.29 -1.28
C ILE A 393 -4.32 -6.73 -0.16
N SER A 394 -4.77 -6.62 1.08
CA SER A 394 -4.02 -7.03 2.27
C SER A 394 -4.80 -8.04 3.11
N CYS A 395 -4.17 -9.16 3.46
CA CYS A 395 -4.66 -10.09 4.48
C CYS A 395 -4.46 -9.56 5.92
N LEU A 396 -3.60 -8.54 6.06
CA LEU A 396 -3.22 -7.92 7.33
C LEU A 396 -4.22 -6.84 7.75
N GLY A 397 -4.25 -6.54 9.05
CA GLY A 397 -5.05 -5.46 9.62
C GLY A 397 -6.11 -5.95 10.60
N PRO A 398 -6.90 -5.04 11.18
CA PRO A 398 -7.92 -5.38 12.18
C PRO A 398 -8.96 -6.35 11.59
N GLY A 399 -9.25 -7.45 12.29
CA GLY A 399 -10.14 -8.51 11.81
C GLY A 399 -9.55 -9.45 10.76
N GLY A 400 -8.32 -9.19 10.30
CA GLY A 400 -7.55 -10.08 9.44
C GLY A 400 -6.54 -10.92 10.22
N LEU A 401 -5.43 -11.25 9.58
CA LEU A 401 -4.32 -12.02 10.16
C LEU A 401 -3.22 -11.08 10.68
N SER A 402 -2.51 -11.49 11.72
CA SER A 402 -1.22 -10.88 12.08
C SER A 402 -0.09 -11.57 11.31
N LYS A 403 1.01 -10.86 11.06
CA LYS A 403 2.15 -11.38 10.29
C LYS A 403 2.73 -12.66 10.90
N GLU A 404 2.84 -12.70 12.21
CA GLU A 404 3.42 -13.82 12.97
C GLU A 404 2.51 -15.04 13.03
N ARG A 405 1.19 -14.86 12.96
CA ARG A 405 0.22 -15.96 13.00
C ARG A 405 -0.16 -16.49 11.61
N ALA A 406 0.29 -15.84 10.55
CA ALA A 406 -0.02 -16.24 9.18
C ALA A 406 0.89 -17.39 8.75
N GLY A 407 0.31 -18.59 8.69
CA GLY A 407 1.00 -19.79 8.18
C GLY A 407 1.28 -19.76 6.68
N LEU A 408 2.00 -20.77 6.20
CA LEU A 408 2.45 -20.89 4.81
C LEU A 408 1.28 -21.00 3.81
N ALA A 409 0.25 -21.79 4.14
CA ALA A 409 -0.90 -22.03 3.26
C ALA A 409 -1.65 -20.74 2.84
N VAL A 410 -1.71 -19.74 3.73
CA VAL A 410 -2.36 -18.46 3.41
C VAL A 410 -1.51 -17.57 2.49
N ARG A 411 -0.19 -17.83 2.44
CA ARG A 411 0.75 -17.11 1.59
C ARG A 411 0.85 -17.72 0.19
N ASP A 412 0.43 -18.97 0.04
CA ASP A 412 0.45 -19.67 -1.24
C ASP A 412 -0.61 -19.17 -2.22
N ILE A 413 -0.40 -19.53 -3.49
CA ILE A 413 -1.28 -19.19 -4.59
C ILE A 413 -2.35 -20.28 -4.69
N HIS A 414 -3.60 -19.90 -4.39
CA HIS A 414 -4.74 -20.81 -4.54
C HIS A 414 -5.29 -20.77 -5.98
N PRO A 415 -5.73 -21.89 -6.59
CA PRO A 415 -6.26 -21.93 -7.96
C PRO A 415 -7.40 -20.94 -8.24
N SER A 416 -8.23 -20.64 -7.24
CA SER A 416 -9.31 -19.65 -7.37
C SER A 416 -8.80 -18.21 -7.56
N HIS A 417 -7.51 -17.93 -7.35
CA HIS A 417 -6.92 -16.60 -7.56
C HIS A 417 -6.89 -16.20 -9.03
N TYR A 418 -6.94 -17.16 -9.97
CA TYR A 418 -6.94 -16.88 -11.40
C TYR A 418 -8.01 -15.83 -11.75
N GLY A 419 -7.59 -14.81 -12.49
CA GLY A 419 -8.48 -13.74 -12.92
C GLY A 419 -8.93 -12.76 -11.84
N ARG A 420 -8.43 -12.91 -10.60
CA ARG A 420 -8.90 -12.16 -9.41
C ARG A 420 -7.76 -11.50 -8.65
N ILE A 421 -6.76 -12.28 -8.23
CA ILE A 421 -5.56 -11.83 -7.53
C ILE A 421 -4.36 -12.21 -8.39
N CYS A 422 -3.46 -11.25 -8.64
CA CYS A 422 -2.26 -11.52 -9.42
C CYS A 422 -1.37 -12.52 -8.68
N PRO A 423 -0.95 -13.63 -9.32
CA PRO A 423 -0.06 -14.61 -8.70
C PRO A 423 1.41 -14.14 -8.66
N ILE A 424 1.78 -13.14 -9.46
CA ILE A 424 3.15 -12.65 -9.58
C ILE A 424 3.42 -11.47 -8.65
N GLU A 425 2.49 -10.53 -8.54
CA GLU A 425 2.75 -9.27 -7.87
C GLU A 425 2.54 -9.37 -6.34
N THR A 426 3.63 -9.63 -5.64
CA THR A 426 3.72 -9.61 -4.17
C THR A 426 5.06 -8.99 -3.73
N PRO A 427 5.14 -8.38 -2.53
CA PRO A 427 6.43 -8.01 -1.96
C PRO A 427 7.33 -9.24 -1.72
N GLU A 428 8.64 -9.10 -1.95
CA GLU A 428 9.65 -10.16 -1.71
C GLU A 428 9.95 -10.38 -0.21
N GLY A 429 9.58 -9.43 0.64
CA GLY A 429 9.91 -9.44 2.07
C GLY A 429 8.97 -10.32 2.92
N PRO A 430 8.90 -10.10 4.25
CA PRO A 430 8.10 -10.92 5.17
C PRO A 430 6.58 -10.84 4.92
N ASN A 431 6.14 -9.92 4.06
CA ASN A 431 4.75 -9.76 3.66
C ASN A 431 4.40 -10.57 2.38
N ALA A 432 5.31 -11.39 1.86
CA ALA A 432 5.07 -12.23 0.69
C ALA A 432 3.80 -13.09 0.86
N GLY A 433 2.93 -13.06 -0.13
CA GLY A 433 1.63 -13.76 -0.16
C GLY A 433 0.52 -13.11 0.70
N LEU A 434 0.88 -12.24 1.66
CA LEU A 434 -0.09 -11.54 2.51
C LEU A 434 -0.58 -10.23 1.91
N ILE A 435 0.18 -9.69 0.95
CA ILE A 435 -0.15 -8.48 0.22
C ILE A 435 -0.04 -8.82 -1.27
N GLY A 436 -1.15 -8.65 -1.99
CA GLY A 436 -1.20 -8.87 -3.43
C GLY A 436 -1.88 -7.70 -4.14
N SER A 437 -1.84 -7.73 -5.47
CA SER A 437 -2.59 -6.79 -6.31
C SER A 437 -3.76 -7.49 -6.98
N LEU A 438 -4.84 -6.75 -7.22
CA LEU A 438 -5.93 -7.23 -8.08
C LEU A 438 -5.44 -7.51 -9.50
N ALA A 439 -5.98 -8.57 -10.10
CA ALA A 439 -5.80 -8.82 -11.52
C ALA A 439 -6.44 -7.70 -12.37
N THR A 440 -6.06 -7.59 -13.65
CA THR A 440 -6.48 -6.51 -14.57
C THR A 440 -8.00 -6.36 -14.63
N HIS A 441 -8.72 -7.45 -14.85
CA HIS A 441 -10.17 -7.45 -15.08
C HIS A 441 -11.00 -7.78 -13.82
N ALA A 442 -10.34 -7.95 -12.68
CA ALA A 442 -11.01 -8.33 -11.43
C ALA A 442 -11.93 -7.21 -10.95
N ARG A 443 -13.14 -7.60 -10.53
CA ARG A 443 -14.15 -6.71 -9.93
C ARG A 443 -14.57 -7.26 -8.57
N VAL A 444 -14.98 -6.37 -7.66
CA VAL A 444 -15.62 -6.75 -6.40
C VAL A 444 -17.13 -6.60 -6.55
N ASN A 445 -17.87 -7.67 -6.23
CA ASN A 445 -19.32 -7.65 -6.26
C ASN A 445 -19.93 -7.05 -4.97
N PRO A 446 -21.25 -6.81 -4.91
CA PRO A 446 -21.88 -6.20 -3.73
C PRO A 446 -21.71 -6.99 -2.42
N TYR A 447 -21.47 -8.31 -2.49
CA TYR A 447 -21.21 -9.15 -1.32
C TYR A 447 -19.73 -9.16 -0.87
N GLY A 448 -18.85 -8.51 -1.65
CA GLY A 448 -17.42 -8.45 -1.38
C GLY A 448 -16.62 -9.61 -1.98
N PHE A 449 -17.19 -10.46 -2.83
CA PHE A 449 -16.43 -11.50 -3.53
C PHE A 449 -15.77 -10.95 -4.79
N LEU A 450 -14.62 -11.52 -5.14
CA LEU A 450 -13.91 -11.18 -6.36
C LEU A 450 -14.47 -11.98 -7.54
N GLU A 451 -14.89 -11.26 -8.58
CA GLU A 451 -15.40 -11.84 -9.82
C GLU A 451 -14.41 -11.65 -10.95
N SER A 452 -14.42 -12.61 -11.88
CA SER A 452 -13.64 -12.54 -13.11
C SER A 452 -14.55 -12.68 -14.32
N PRO A 453 -14.32 -11.91 -15.41
CA PRO A 453 -15.24 -11.92 -16.55
C PRO A 453 -14.88 -13.00 -17.58
N PHE A 454 -15.89 -13.62 -18.20
CA PHE A 454 -15.73 -14.69 -19.20
C PHE A 454 -16.72 -14.55 -20.37
N TYR A 455 -16.34 -15.06 -21.55
CA TYR A 455 -17.23 -15.17 -22.71
C TYR A 455 -17.98 -16.51 -22.70
N PRO A 456 -19.30 -16.52 -22.89
CA PRO A 456 -20.06 -17.76 -23.02
C PRO A 456 -19.69 -18.48 -24.31
N THR A 457 -19.70 -19.81 -24.26
CA THR A 457 -19.41 -20.70 -25.38
C THR A 457 -20.57 -21.67 -25.58
N LYS A 458 -21.01 -21.85 -26.83
CA LYS A 458 -22.04 -22.84 -27.18
C LYS A 458 -21.64 -23.54 -28.46
N ASN A 459 -21.65 -24.88 -28.45
CA ASN A 459 -21.29 -25.70 -29.60
C ASN A 459 -19.96 -25.26 -30.25
N ARG A 460 -18.90 -25.14 -29.45
CA ARG A 460 -17.55 -24.66 -29.82
C ARG A 460 -17.44 -23.20 -30.23
N LYS A 461 -18.54 -22.45 -30.37
CA LYS A 461 -18.52 -21.04 -30.78
C LYS A 461 -18.47 -20.14 -29.55
N VAL A 462 -17.46 -19.27 -29.51
CA VAL A 462 -17.29 -18.25 -28.47
C VAL A 462 -18.03 -16.98 -28.87
N PHE A 463 -18.93 -16.50 -28.01
CA PHE A 463 -19.73 -15.30 -28.31
C PHE A 463 -19.01 -14.03 -27.83
N LYS A 464 -18.05 -13.54 -28.62
CA LYS A 464 -17.32 -12.28 -28.31
C LYS A 464 -18.16 -11.00 -28.45
N LYS A 465 -19.27 -11.05 -29.20
CA LYS A 465 -20.16 -9.89 -29.41
C LYS A 465 -21.09 -9.62 -28.24
N THR A 466 -21.29 -10.58 -27.34
CA THR A 466 -22.09 -10.41 -26.13
C THR A 466 -21.23 -9.84 -25.00
N LEU A 467 -21.84 -9.08 -24.10
CA LEU A 467 -21.18 -8.62 -22.89
C LEU A 467 -20.64 -9.82 -22.09
N PRO A 468 -19.41 -9.73 -21.56
CA PRO A 468 -18.85 -10.78 -20.74
C PRO A 468 -19.63 -10.94 -19.44
N ILE A 469 -19.71 -12.19 -18.97
CA ILE A 469 -20.39 -12.54 -17.71
C ILE A 469 -19.33 -12.61 -16.62
N TYR A 470 -19.54 -11.87 -15.53
CA TYR A 470 -18.70 -11.93 -14.34
C TYR A 470 -19.08 -13.14 -13.50
N LEU A 471 -18.13 -14.05 -13.28
CA LEU A 471 -18.32 -15.26 -12.48
C LEU A 471 -17.60 -15.14 -11.14
N SER A 472 -18.34 -15.43 -10.07
CA SER A 472 -17.77 -15.61 -8.74
C SER A 472 -17.02 -16.95 -8.64
N PRO A 473 -16.13 -17.12 -7.64
CA PRO A 473 -15.32 -18.34 -7.53
C PRO A 473 -16.14 -19.61 -7.32
N ASP A 474 -17.31 -19.51 -6.68
CA ASP A 474 -18.22 -20.64 -6.48
C ASP A 474 -18.97 -21.02 -7.76
N GLN A 475 -19.32 -20.04 -8.61
CA GLN A 475 -19.94 -20.31 -9.91
C GLN A 475 -18.93 -20.92 -10.89
N GLU A 476 -17.68 -20.44 -10.88
CA GLU A 476 -16.61 -20.97 -11.74
C GLU A 476 -16.34 -22.46 -11.46
N ASP A 477 -16.38 -22.90 -10.20
CA ASP A 477 -16.14 -24.29 -9.82
C ASP A 477 -17.13 -25.27 -10.48
N GLU A 478 -18.37 -24.85 -10.73
CA GLU A 478 -19.44 -25.67 -11.31
C GLU A 478 -19.39 -25.74 -12.85
N LEU A 479 -18.56 -24.92 -13.49
CA LEU A 479 -18.51 -24.72 -14.93
C LEU A 479 -17.15 -25.17 -15.51
N ARG A 480 -17.14 -25.61 -16.77
CA ARG A 480 -15.88 -25.94 -17.48
C ARG A 480 -15.36 -24.68 -18.16
N VAL A 481 -14.36 -24.06 -17.55
CA VAL A 481 -13.83 -22.77 -17.99
C VAL A 481 -12.46 -22.94 -18.62
N SER A 482 -12.29 -22.41 -19.82
CA SER A 482 -11.04 -22.47 -20.59
C SER A 482 -10.31 -21.11 -20.53
N PRO A 483 -8.97 -21.06 -20.59
CA PRO A 483 -8.21 -19.80 -20.54
C PRO A 483 -8.40 -18.96 -21.81
N GLY A 484 -7.97 -17.68 -21.76
CA GLY A 484 -8.18 -16.71 -22.85
C GLY A 484 -7.14 -16.74 -23.98
N ASP A 485 -6.16 -17.63 -23.91
CA ASP A 485 -5.02 -17.79 -24.83
C ASP A 485 -5.24 -18.88 -25.90
N LEU A 486 -6.50 -19.20 -26.21
CA LEU A 486 -6.86 -20.21 -27.20
C LEU A 486 -6.98 -19.64 -28.61
N LEU A 487 -6.52 -20.43 -29.58
CA LEU A 487 -6.74 -20.16 -31.00
C LEU A 487 -8.22 -20.30 -31.37
N LEU A 488 -8.74 -19.26 -32.04
CA LEU A 488 -10.09 -19.20 -32.55
C LEU A 488 -10.07 -19.07 -34.07
N SER A 489 -10.86 -19.89 -34.74
CA SER A 489 -11.07 -19.80 -36.18
C SER A 489 -11.62 -18.44 -36.61
N SER A 490 -11.58 -18.16 -37.91
CA SER A 490 -12.17 -16.95 -38.50
C SER A 490 -13.61 -16.70 -38.03
N SER A 491 -14.40 -17.76 -37.88
CA SER A 491 -15.81 -17.76 -37.42
C SER A 491 -16.04 -17.65 -35.90
N GLY A 492 -14.97 -17.60 -35.10
CA GLY A 492 -15.02 -17.56 -33.63
C GLY A 492 -15.26 -18.92 -32.97
N LYS A 493 -15.01 -20.03 -33.68
CA LYS A 493 -15.02 -21.38 -33.09
C LYS A 493 -13.65 -21.77 -32.55
N LEU A 494 -13.63 -22.48 -31.42
CA LEU A 494 -12.43 -23.09 -30.83
C LEU A 494 -11.76 -24.06 -31.82
N GLU A 495 -10.46 -23.87 -32.02
CA GLU A 495 -9.63 -24.81 -32.77
C GLU A 495 -9.16 -25.96 -31.87
N GLY A 496 -9.01 -27.16 -32.45
CA GLY A 496 -8.63 -28.37 -31.72
C GLY A 496 -9.81 -29.23 -31.25
N LYS A 497 -9.56 -30.54 -31.14
CA LYS A 497 -10.54 -31.51 -30.62
C LYS A 497 -10.67 -31.41 -29.10
N THR A 498 -9.54 -31.20 -28.42
CA THR A 498 -9.41 -31.10 -26.97
C THR A 498 -8.78 -29.76 -26.60
N VAL A 499 -9.30 -29.15 -25.55
CA VAL A 499 -8.87 -27.84 -25.04
C VAL A 499 -8.63 -27.92 -23.53
N PRO A 500 -7.65 -27.18 -22.99
CA PRO A 500 -7.40 -27.12 -21.56
C PRO A 500 -8.58 -26.44 -20.85
N ILE A 501 -9.00 -27.00 -19.73
CA ILE A 501 -10.07 -26.45 -18.90
C ILE A 501 -9.68 -26.47 -17.43
N ARG A 502 -10.31 -25.60 -16.66
CA ARG A 502 -10.40 -25.68 -15.21
C ARG A 502 -11.81 -26.08 -14.84
N TYR A 503 -11.91 -27.09 -13.98
CA TYR A 503 -13.19 -27.58 -13.46
C TYR A 503 -12.97 -28.04 -12.01
N LYS A 504 -13.75 -27.51 -11.06
CA LYS A 504 -13.58 -27.79 -9.61
C LYS A 504 -12.12 -27.69 -9.15
N GLN A 505 -11.44 -26.61 -9.52
CA GLN A 505 -10.03 -26.32 -9.21
C GLN A 505 -8.99 -27.23 -9.90
N ASP A 506 -9.41 -28.29 -10.59
CA ASP A 506 -8.51 -29.18 -11.31
C ASP A 506 -8.23 -28.65 -12.73
N PHE A 507 -6.97 -28.77 -13.15
CA PHE A 507 -6.52 -28.45 -14.50
C PHE A 507 -6.56 -29.73 -15.32
N SER A 508 -7.50 -29.81 -16.27
CA SER A 508 -7.71 -30.99 -17.12
C SER A 508 -7.91 -30.58 -18.57
N THR A 509 -8.16 -31.55 -19.44
CA THR A 509 -8.56 -31.29 -20.83
C THR A 509 -9.97 -31.80 -21.05
N SER A 510 -10.72 -31.11 -21.90
CA SER A 510 -12.07 -31.52 -22.29
C SER A 510 -12.26 -31.32 -23.78
N ARG A 511 -13.31 -31.93 -24.33
CA ARG A 511 -13.68 -31.72 -25.72
C ARG A 511 -14.17 -30.29 -25.90
N SER A 512 -13.83 -29.66 -27.02
CA SER A 512 -14.16 -28.26 -27.28
C SER A 512 -15.66 -27.96 -27.37
N ASP A 513 -16.52 -28.96 -27.53
CA ASP A 513 -17.98 -28.84 -27.48
C ASP A 513 -18.55 -28.81 -26.04
N GLN A 514 -17.78 -29.24 -25.05
CA GLN A 514 -18.16 -29.26 -23.63
C GLN A 514 -17.69 -28.03 -22.83
N VAL A 515 -16.99 -27.10 -23.47
CA VAL A 515 -16.53 -25.86 -22.83
C VAL A 515 -17.71 -24.89 -22.71
N ASP A 516 -17.96 -24.45 -21.47
CA ASP A 516 -19.05 -23.54 -21.14
C ASP A 516 -18.62 -22.08 -21.33
N TYR A 517 -17.40 -21.75 -20.89
CA TYR A 517 -16.88 -20.37 -20.87
C TYR A 517 -15.40 -20.31 -21.24
N VAL A 518 -15.00 -19.18 -21.84
CA VAL A 518 -13.61 -18.90 -22.25
C VAL A 518 -13.18 -17.55 -21.65
N GLY A 519 -11.93 -17.48 -21.18
CA GLY A 519 -11.33 -16.23 -20.69
C GLY A 519 -11.35 -15.13 -21.74
N ILE A 520 -11.36 -13.88 -21.30
CA ILE A 520 -11.48 -12.71 -22.19
C ILE A 520 -10.14 -12.35 -22.82
N SER A 521 -9.08 -12.49 -22.04
CA SER A 521 -7.74 -12.12 -22.45
C SER A 521 -6.69 -12.93 -21.68
N PRO A 522 -5.50 -13.20 -22.24
CA PRO A 522 -4.40 -13.83 -21.51
C PRO A 522 -3.98 -13.03 -20.27
N ILE A 523 -4.00 -11.70 -20.35
CA ILE A 523 -3.61 -10.83 -19.23
C ILE A 523 -4.63 -10.80 -18.09
N GLN A 524 -5.78 -11.48 -18.23
CA GLN A 524 -6.82 -11.56 -17.20
C GLN A 524 -6.27 -12.10 -15.87
N ALA A 525 -5.26 -12.98 -15.90
CA ALA A 525 -4.70 -13.60 -14.71
C ALA A 525 -3.72 -12.70 -13.92
N ILE A 526 -3.16 -11.67 -14.55
CA ILE A 526 -2.06 -10.86 -13.98
C ILE A 526 -2.52 -9.45 -13.62
N SER A 527 -1.73 -8.72 -12.83
CA SER A 527 -1.99 -7.32 -12.48
C SER A 527 -1.56 -6.37 -13.59
N ILE A 528 -1.97 -5.11 -13.47
CA ILE A 528 -1.59 -4.05 -14.41
C ILE A 528 -0.07 -3.84 -14.49
N ALA A 529 0.65 -3.88 -13.36
CA ALA A 529 2.11 -3.69 -13.34
C ALA A 529 2.84 -4.86 -14.02
N THR A 530 2.38 -6.09 -13.79
CA THR A 530 2.93 -7.29 -14.44
C THR A 530 2.60 -7.29 -15.94
N SER A 531 1.41 -6.84 -16.33
CA SER A 531 1.00 -6.80 -17.74
C SER A 531 1.74 -5.77 -18.60
N LEU A 532 2.52 -4.86 -18.00
CA LEU A 532 3.37 -3.89 -18.70
C LEU A 532 4.75 -4.48 -19.10
N ILE A 533 5.02 -5.73 -18.75
CA ILE A 533 6.23 -6.45 -19.13
C ILE A 533 5.97 -7.15 -20.47
N PRO A 534 6.64 -6.76 -21.58
CA PRO A 534 6.52 -7.46 -22.85
C PRO A 534 7.19 -8.84 -22.74
N PHE A 535 6.81 -9.82 -23.57
CA PHE A 535 7.44 -11.15 -23.58
C PHE A 535 7.49 -11.83 -22.19
N LEU A 536 6.50 -11.56 -21.34
CA LEU A 536 6.41 -12.07 -19.96
C LEU A 536 6.44 -13.59 -19.89
N GLU A 537 5.90 -14.26 -20.89
CA GLU A 537 5.88 -15.72 -21.08
C GLU A 537 7.29 -16.34 -21.18
N HIS A 538 8.31 -15.53 -21.47
CA HIS A 538 9.71 -15.96 -21.55
C HIS A 538 10.51 -15.63 -20.27
N ASP A 539 9.83 -15.12 -19.23
CA ASP A 539 10.44 -14.78 -17.95
C ASP A 539 9.98 -15.73 -16.83
N ASP A 540 10.93 -16.16 -16.00
CA ASP A 540 10.61 -16.84 -14.75
C ASP A 540 9.76 -15.95 -13.82
N ALA A 541 8.82 -16.56 -13.12
CA ALA A 541 7.88 -15.87 -12.25
C ALA A 541 8.58 -15.01 -11.17
N ASN A 542 9.71 -15.46 -10.62
CA ASN A 542 10.45 -14.70 -9.61
C ASN A 542 11.07 -13.43 -10.20
N ARG A 543 11.50 -13.49 -11.47
CA ARG A 543 12.06 -12.33 -12.18
C ARG A 543 10.98 -11.38 -12.66
N ALA A 544 9.86 -11.90 -13.13
CA ALA A 544 8.67 -11.10 -13.43
C ALA A 544 8.16 -10.36 -12.18
N LEU A 545 8.16 -11.02 -11.01
CA LEU A 545 7.82 -10.39 -9.72
C LEU A 545 8.75 -9.21 -9.44
N MET A 546 10.06 -9.41 -9.56
CA MET A 546 11.07 -8.36 -9.40
C MET A 546 10.85 -7.22 -10.40
N GLY A 547 10.60 -7.53 -11.66
CA GLY A 547 10.33 -6.56 -12.72
C GLY A 547 9.09 -5.70 -12.45
N SER A 548 7.97 -6.33 -12.09
CA SER A 548 6.74 -5.60 -11.74
C SER A 548 6.93 -4.70 -10.51
N ASN A 549 7.68 -5.16 -9.51
CA ASN A 549 8.03 -4.37 -8.33
C ASN A 549 8.94 -3.18 -8.67
N MET A 550 9.94 -3.37 -9.53
CA MET A 550 10.91 -2.33 -9.90
C MET A 550 10.30 -1.23 -10.76
N GLN A 551 9.33 -1.56 -11.62
CA GLN A 551 8.58 -0.55 -12.36
C GLN A 551 7.90 0.47 -11.43
N ARG A 552 7.40 0.05 -10.27
CA ARG A 552 6.84 0.97 -9.26
C ARG A 552 7.88 1.86 -8.59
N GLN A 553 9.14 1.42 -8.56
CA GLN A 553 10.27 2.15 -7.99
C GLN A 553 10.93 3.09 -8.99
N ALA A 554 10.48 3.12 -10.25
CA ALA A 554 11.08 3.94 -11.30
C ALA A 554 10.84 5.44 -11.06
N VAL A 555 11.90 6.24 -11.06
CA VAL A 555 11.85 7.68 -10.82
C VAL A 555 11.50 8.43 -12.11
N PRO A 556 10.58 9.40 -12.08
CA PRO A 556 10.29 10.25 -13.23
C PRO A 556 11.53 11.05 -13.68
N VAL A 557 11.99 10.78 -14.90
CA VAL A 557 13.07 11.55 -15.54
C VAL A 557 12.55 12.87 -16.11
N ILE A 558 13.44 13.86 -16.30
CA ILE A 558 13.07 15.18 -16.83
C ILE A 558 12.50 15.06 -18.25
N ARG A 559 13.06 14.21 -19.10
CA ARG A 559 12.60 14.00 -20.47
C ARG A 559 12.15 12.55 -20.64
N PRO A 560 10.91 12.20 -20.25
CA PRO A 560 10.42 10.84 -20.42
C PRO A 560 10.35 10.45 -21.90
N GLU A 561 10.41 9.15 -22.18
CA GLU A 561 10.37 8.60 -23.53
C GLU A 561 9.52 7.33 -23.56
N ARG A 562 8.74 7.18 -24.63
CA ARG A 562 7.89 6.00 -24.82
C ARG A 562 8.73 4.76 -25.04
N PRO A 563 8.36 3.61 -24.46
CA PRO A 563 9.02 2.36 -24.81
C PRO A 563 8.76 2.06 -26.28
N VAL A 564 9.81 1.73 -27.04
CA VAL A 564 9.67 1.27 -28.44
C VAL A 564 8.88 -0.04 -28.48
N VAL A 565 9.07 -0.90 -27.46
CA VAL A 565 8.33 -2.14 -27.27
C VAL A 565 7.38 -1.96 -26.08
N GLY A 566 6.14 -1.59 -26.35
CA GLY A 566 5.08 -1.48 -25.34
C GLY A 566 4.16 -2.70 -25.32
N THR A 567 3.20 -2.70 -24.41
CA THR A 567 2.15 -3.73 -24.28
C THR A 567 0.78 -3.25 -24.75
N GLY A 568 0.62 -1.94 -24.94
CA GLY A 568 -0.64 -1.28 -25.28
C GLY A 568 -1.43 -0.81 -24.06
N LEU A 569 -1.06 -1.27 -22.86
CA LEU A 569 -1.72 -0.93 -21.59
C LEU A 569 -1.18 0.36 -20.96
N GLU A 570 -0.06 0.90 -21.47
CA GLU A 570 0.58 2.11 -20.97
C GLU A 570 -0.36 3.33 -21.02
N ALA A 571 -1.20 3.41 -22.06
CA ALA A 571 -2.18 4.48 -22.21
C ALA A 571 -3.27 4.40 -21.13
N GLN A 572 -3.83 3.21 -20.92
CA GLN A 572 -4.87 2.99 -19.91
C GLN A 572 -4.33 3.23 -18.50
N ALA A 573 -3.14 2.70 -18.20
CA ALA A 573 -2.47 2.90 -16.92
C ALA A 573 -2.25 4.38 -16.59
N ALA A 574 -1.83 5.17 -17.58
CA ALA A 574 -1.63 6.61 -17.41
C ALA A 574 -2.97 7.36 -17.22
N LEU A 575 -3.99 7.03 -18.01
CA LEU A 575 -5.33 7.62 -17.92
C LEU A 575 -5.95 7.39 -16.54
N ASP A 576 -6.05 6.13 -16.11
CA ASP A 576 -6.72 5.74 -14.88
C ASP A 576 -5.95 6.16 -13.63
N SER A 577 -4.63 6.39 -13.72
CA SER A 577 -3.87 6.99 -12.62
C SER A 577 -4.38 8.41 -12.25
N GLY A 578 -5.02 9.09 -13.21
CA GLY A 578 -5.47 10.47 -13.10
C GLY A 578 -4.33 11.50 -13.15
N THR A 579 -3.15 11.12 -13.65
CA THR A 579 -1.94 11.99 -13.75
C THR A 579 -1.95 12.86 -14.98
N VAL A 580 -2.50 12.32 -16.07
CA VAL A 580 -2.82 13.08 -17.28
C VAL A 580 -4.08 13.90 -17.05
N ILE A 581 -4.17 15.07 -17.69
CA ILE A 581 -5.39 15.88 -17.67
C ILE A 581 -6.16 15.58 -18.94
N VAL A 582 -7.44 15.26 -18.75
CA VAL A 582 -8.36 14.86 -19.82
C VAL A 582 -9.44 15.92 -20.00
N ALA A 583 -9.84 16.17 -21.24
CA ALA A 583 -10.91 17.11 -21.56
C ALA A 583 -12.27 16.57 -21.11
N ARG A 584 -13.03 17.41 -20.39
CA ARG A 584 -14.37 17.06 -19.88
C ARG A 584 -15.48 17.25 -20.91
N HIS A 585 -15.29 18.20 -21.82
CA HIS A 585 -16.24 18.58 -22.86
C HIS A 585 -15.49 18.80 -24.17
N ASP A 586 -16.22 18.66 -25.27
CA ASP A 586 -15.74 19.01 -26.61
C ASP A 586 -15.58 20.53 -26.71
N GLY A 587 -14.55 20.99 -27.42
CA GLY A 587 -14.37 22.41 -27.66
C GLY A 587 -13.03 22.79 -28.29
N ILE A 588 -12.79 24.08 -28.41
CA ILE A 588 -11.57 24.63 -28.99
C ILE A 588 -10.68 25.18 -27.89
N VAL A 589 -9.38 24.87 -27.96
CA VAL A 589 -8.37 25.39 -27.04
C VAL A 589 -8.16 26.88 -27.31
N SER A 590 -8.62 27.71 -26.37
CA SER A 590 -8.51 29.17 -26.48
C SER A 590 -7.17 29.73 -26.01
N LEU A 591 -6.58 29.12 -24.98
CA LEU A 591 -5.32 29.55 -24.38
C LEU A 591 -4.59 28.33 -23.81
N VAL A 592 -3.29 28.23 -24.12
CA VAL A 592 -2.37 27.26 -23.52
C VAL A 592 -1.23 28.03 -22.86
N ASP A 593 -1.02 27.77 -21.57
CA ASP A 593 0.16 28.19 -20.81
C ASP A 593 0.68 26.99 -20.00
N SER A 594 1.94 27.08 -19.59
CA SER A 594 2.59 26.19 -18.64
C SER A 594 1.82 25.96 -17.34
N ASN A 595 0.96 26.89 -16.91
CA ASN A 595 0.20 26.81 -15.66
C ASN A 595 -1.29 26.46 -15.84
N LYS A 596 -1.86 26.77 -17.00
CA LYS A 596 -3.30 26.60 -17.24
C LYS A 596 -3.62 26.36 -18.71
N ILE A 597 -4.69 25.62 -18.94
CA ILE A 597 -5.29 25.39 -20.25
C ILE A 597 -6.75 25.86 -20.18
N ILE A 598 -7.20 26.63 -21.18
CA ILE A 598 -8.56 27.15 -21.24
C ILE A 598 -9.24 26.65 -22.51
N LEU A 599 -10.33 25.92 -22.33
CA LEU A 599 -11.14 25.34 -23.40
C LEU A 599 -12.45 26.12 -23.52
N ARG A 600 -12.83 26.50 -24.75
CA ARG A 600 -14.14 27.07 -25.06
C ARG A 600 -15.00 25.96 -25.64
N SER A 601 -15.96 25.50 -24.86
CA SER A 601 -16.86 24.42 -25.23
C SER A 601 -18.15 25.00 -25.81
N SER A 602 -18.60 24.47 -26.94
CA SER A 602 -19.92 24.79 -27.50
C SER A 602 -20.99 24.09 -26.68
N CYS A 603 -21.92 24.84 -26.11
CA CYS A 603 -23.02 24.27 -25.33
C CYS A 603 -23.98 23.51 -26.28
N GLY A 604 -24.02 22.18 -26.18
CA GLY A 604 -24.76 21.32 -27.11
C GLY A 604 -25.90 20.53 -26.47
N SER A 605 -27.07 21.17 -26.31
CA SER A 605 -28.38 20.55 -26.54
C SER A 605 -29.49 21.63 -26.60
N ASN A 606 -29.53 22.37 -27.71
CA ASN A 606 -30.76 22.67 -28.45
C ASN A 606 -30.37 23.37 -29.76
N GLN A 607 -31.00 22.93 -30.85
CA GLN A 607 -30.92 23.57 -32.16
C GLN A 607 -31.23 25.07 -32.03
N THR A 608 -30.29 25.95 -32.33
CA THR A 608 -30.60 27.30 -32.81
C THR A 608 -29.66 27.68 -33.94
N LYS A 609 -30.26 28.35 -34.93
CA LYS A 609 -29.85 28.53 -36.31
C LYS A 609 -28.53 29.29 -36.48
N VAL A 610 -27.91 29.05 -37.63
CA VAL A 610 -26.98 29.98 -38.28
C VAL A 610 -27.78 31.25 -38.59
N ASP A 611 -27.39 32.38 -38.02
CA ASP A 611 -27.72 33.69 -38.59
C ASP A 611 -26.51 34.62 -38.48
N SER A 612 -26.23 35.27 -39.61
CA SER A 612 -25.29 36.38 -39.77
C SER A 612 -25.80 37.60 -39.01
N VAL A 613 -25.00 38.08 -38.06
CA VAL A 613 -24.95 39.41 -37.39
C VAL A 613 -24.64 39.17 -35.91
N GLY A 614 -23.46 39.63 -35.49
CA GLY A 614 -22.84 39.22 -34.23
C GLY A 614 -23.64 39.57 -32.97
N LEU A 615 -23.64 38.63 -31.99
CA LEU A 615 -23.65 38.85 -30.54
C LEU A 615 -23.50 37.51 -29.78
N ASN A 616 -22.67 37.53 -28.73
CA ASN A 616 -22.40 36.57 -27.64
C ASN A 616 -23.06 35.17 -27.66
N PHE A 617 -22.30 34.15 -28.06
CA PHE A 617 -22.54 32.78 -27.61
C PHE A 617 -22.05 32.63 -26.15
N ASP A 618 -22.90 32.15 -25.25
CA ASP A 618 -22.50 31.70 -23.90
C ASP A 618 -21.65 30.43 -24.02
N TYR A 619 -20.37 30.60 -24.34
CA TYR A 619 -19.40 29.52 -24.31
C TYR A 619 -19.14 29.11 -22.86
N GLN A 620 -19.28 27.82 -22.55
CA GLN A 620 -18.78 27.31 -21.28
C GLN A 620 -17.25 27.31 -21.35
N ILE A 621 -16.62 28.06 -20.44
CA ILE A 621 -15.16 28.15 -20.35
C ILE A 621 -14.66 27.16 -19.31
N ASP A 622 -14.06 26.07 -19.77
CA ASP A 622 -13.40 25.11 -18.89
C ASP A 622 -11.96 25.53 -18.62
N ARG A 623 -11.62 25.76 -17.35
CA ARG A 623 -10.27 26.13 -16.90
C ARG A 623 -9.59 24.95 -16.21
N TYR A 624 -8.49 24.48 -16.77
CA TYR A 624 -7.66 23.41 -16.22
C TYR A 624 -6.38 24.00 -15.65
N HIS A 625 -6.13 23.80 -14.35
CA HIS A 625 -4.91 24.26 -13.68
C HIS A 625 -3.89 23.13 -13.56
N LEU A 626 -2.73 23.30 -14.20
CA LEU A 626 -1.63 22.34 -14.20
C LEU A 626 -0.90 22.33 -12.86
N GLN A 627 -0.35 21.18 -12.48
CA GLN A 627 0.53 21.01 -11.33
C GLN A 627 1.98 21.23 -11.75
N LYS A 628 2.70 22.16 -11.11
CA LYS A 628 4.07 22.53 -11.49
C LYS A 628 5.00 22.35 -10.31
N TYR A 629 6.02 21.51 -10.48
CA TYR A 629 7.07 21.24 -9.49
C TYR A 629 6.51 20.96 -8.08
N ASN A 630 5.44 20.17 -8.02
CA ASN A 630 4.89 19.73 -6.75
C ASN A 630 5.72 18.56 -6.20
N ARG A 631 5.97 18.57 -4.89
CA ARG A 631 6.57 17.45 -4.18
C ARG A 631 5.58 16.27 -4.10
N SER A 632 6.06 15.06 -4.39
CA SER A 632 5.35 13.81 -4.08
C SER A 632 5.62 13.34 -2.64
N ASN A 633 4.90 12.33 -2.17
CA ASN A 633 5.17 11.72 -0.86
C ASN A 633 6.59 11.14 -0.73
N GLN A 634 7.19 10.64 -1.83
CA GLN A 634 8.53 10.03 -1.89
C GLN A 634 9.58 11.01 -2.43
N ASP A 635 9.36 12.32 -2.26
CA ASP A 635 10.28 13.39 -2.65
C ASP A 635 10.60 13.45 -4.16
N THR A 636 9.79 12.81 -5.01
CA THR A 636 9.86 12.94 -6.48
C THR A 636 9.11 14.19 -6.95
N CYS A 637 9.30 14.56 -8.22
CA CYS A 637 8.68 15.74 -8.81
C CYS A 637 7.41 15.39 -9.62
N ILE A 638 6.28 15.96 -9.21
CA ILE A 638 5.02 15.94 -9.95
C ILE A 638 4.93 17.22 -10.79
N ASN A 639 5.06 17.08 -12.12
CA ASN A 639 5.04 18.19 -13.05
C ASN A 639 4.20 17.84 -14.28
N GLN A 640 3.19 18.67 -14.56
CA GLN A 640 2.33 18.54 -15.72
C GLN A 640 2.77 19.48 -16.85
N ARG A 641 2.66 19.01 -18.08
CA ARG A 641 3.07 19.72 -19.30
C ARG A 641 1.93 19.72 -20.30
N PRO A 642 1.52 20.88 -20.84
CA PRO A 642 0.51 20.91 -21.89
C PRO A 642 1.02 20.16 -23.13
N VAL A 643 0.14 19.40 -23.75
CA VAL A 643 0.41 18.66 -25.01
C VAL A 643 -0.27 19.35 -26.19
N VAL A 644 -1.43 19.99 -25.93
CA VAL A 644 -2.26 20.64 -26.95
C VAL A 644 -1.71 22.01 -27.35
N HIS A 645 -2.09 22.43 -28.56
CA HIS A 645 -1.78 23.76 -29.09
C HIS A 645 -3.00 24.69 -29.08
N GLN A 646 -2.77 26.00 -29.10
CA GLN A 646 -3.86 26.97 -29.20
C GLN A 646 -4.56 26.84 -30.56
N GLY A 647 -5.89 26.87 -30.56
CA GLY A 647 -6.72 26.71 -31.76
C GLY A 647 -7.06 25.25 -32.10
N GLU A 648 -6.49 24.28 -31.39
CA GLU A 648 -6.79 22.86 -31.60
C GLU A 648 -8.22 22.53 -31.13
N PHE A 649 -8.93 21.72 -31.93
CA PHE A 649 -10.24 21.18 -31.55
C PHE A 649 -10.04 19.88 -30.77
N ILE A 650 -10.63 19.81 -29.59
CA ILE A 650 -10.46 18.74 -28.62
C ILE A 650 -11.79 18.06 -28.36
N LYS A 651 -11.81 16.74 -28.36
CA LYS A 651 -12.96 15.93 -27.95
C LYS A 651 -12.89 15.57 -26.48
N LYS A 652 -14.04 15.31 -25.89
CA LYS A 652 -14.17 14.75 -24.55
C LYS A 652 -13.39 13.44 -24.47
N GLY A 653 -12.50 13.34 -23.50
CA GLY A 653 -11.61 12.19 -23.33
C GLY A 653 -10.22 12.37 -23.95
N ASP A 654 -9.99 13.41 -24.76
CA ASP A 654 -8.66 13.71 -25.29
C ASP A 654 -7.73 14.25 -24.19
N ILE A 655 -6.44 13.99 -24.34
CA ILE A 655 -5.40 14.38 -23.39
C ILE A 655 -5.01 15.85 -23.63
N LEU A 656 -5.16 16.68 -22.61
CA LEU A 656 -4.77 18.09 -22.62
C LEU A 656 -3.32 18.30 -22.13
N ALA A 657 -2.91 17.51 -21.14
CA ALA A 657 -1.60 17.62 -20.53
C ALA A 657 -1.09 16.27 -20.03
N ASP A 658 0.21 16.03 -20.26
CA ASP A 658 0.96 14.94 -19.66
C ASP A 658 1.33 15.29 -18.21
N GLY A 659 1.49 14.28 -17.36
CA GLY A 659 2.02 14.41 -16.01
C GLY A 659 3.45 13.90 -15.87
N ALA A 660 3.81 13.52 -14.64
CA ALA A 660 5.10 12.92 -14.38
C ALA A 660 5.16 11.50 -14.97
N ALA A 661 6.26 11.19 -15.66
CA ALA A 661 6.46 9.88 -16.31
C ALA A 661 5.36 9.51 -17.33
N THR A 662 4.89 10.48 -18.12
CA THR A 662 3.97 10.23 -19.25
C THR A 662 4.36 11.01 -20.50
N VAL A 663 4.10 10.46 -21.69
CA VAL A 663 4.31 11.12 -23.00
C VAL A 663 3.14 10.84 -23.95
N GLY A 664 2.42 11.89 -24.35
CA GLY A 664 1.15 11.86 -25.08
C GLY A 664 0.19 10.81 -24.54
N GLY A 665 -0.05 10.88 -23.23
CA GLY A 665 -0.98 10.04 -22.49
C GLY A 665 -0.57 8.59 -22.27
N GLN A 666 0.65 8.19 -22.60
CA GLN A 666 1.17 6.86 -22.30
C GLN A 666 2.11 6.91 -21.10
N LEU A 667 2.09 5.86 -20.28
CA LEU A 667 3.03 5.68 -19.18
C LEU A 667 4.45 5.45 -19.70
N THR A 668 5.40 6.21 -19.20
CA THR A 668 6.80 6.23 -19.65
C THR A 668 7.74 6.34 -18.46
N LEU A 669 8.19 5.20 -17.95
CA LEU A 669 8.96 5.09 -16.70
C LEU A 669 10.49 5.17 -16.90
N GLY A 670 10.97 5.01 -18.13
CA GLY A 670 12.39 4.89 -18.44
C GLY A 670 12.77 5.47 -19.80
N LYS A 671 13.84 4.93 -20.38
CA LYS A 671 14.42 5.36 -21.65
C LYS A 671 14.86 4.16 -22.49
N ASN A 672 14.75 4.29 -23.81
CA ASN A 672 15.32 3.32 -24.74
C ASN A 672 16.81 3.63 -24.92
N VAL A 673 17.67 2.69 -24.55
CA VAL A 673 19.14 2.85 -24.61
C VAL A 673 19.77 1.70 -25.36
N LEU A 674 20.88 1.96 -26.05
CA LEU A 674 21.61 0.94 -26.81
C LEU A 674 22.41 0.07 -25.84
N VAL A 675 22.09 -1.22 -25.77
CA VAL A 675 22.68 -2.18 -24.83
C VAL A 675 23.44 -3.26 -25.57
N ALA A 676 24.64 -3.60 -25.09
CA ALA A 676 25.39 -4.77 -25.51
C ALA A 676 25.45 -5.83 -24.38
N TYR A 677 25.27 -7.10 -24.73
CA TYR A 677 25.43 -8.23 -23.83
C TYR A 677 26.80 -8.88 -23.98
N MET A 678 27.81 -8.33 -23.30
CA MET A 678 29.18 -8.86 -23.27
C MET A 678 29.85 -8.55 -21.92
N PRO A 679 30.75 -9.39 -21.42
CA PRO A 679 31.61 -9.01 -20.30
C PRO A 679 32.57 -7.88 -20.72
N TRP A 680 32.86 -6.95 -19.81
CA TRP A 680 33.79 -5.85 -20.07
C TRP A 680 34.68 -5.58 -18.86
N GLU A 681 35.94 -6.02 -18.91
CA GLU A 681 37.00 -5.71 -17.92
C GLU A 681 36.60 -5.91 -16.45
N GLY A 682 35.64 -6.80 -16.17
CA GLY A 682 35.06 -6.99 -14.83
C GLY A 682 34.19 -5.84 -14.31
N TYR A 683 34.00 -4.74 -15.05
CA TYR A 683 33.12 -3.64 -14.60
C TYR A 683 31.66 -4.05 -14.54
N ASN A 684 31.23 -5.01 -15.34
CA ASN A 684 29.89 -5.60 -15.27
C ASN A 684 29.91 -7.01 -14.65
N PHE A 685 30.79 -7.23 -13.66
CA PHE A 685 30.80 -8.48 -12.89
C PHE A 685 29.43 -8.70 -12.20
N GLU A 686 28.91 -9.93 -12.31
CA GLU A 686 27.57 -10.32 -11.87
C GLU A 686 26.44 -9.37 -12.36
N ASP A 687 26.01 -8.46 -11.49
CA ASP A 687 24.88 -7.54 -11.69
C ASP A 687 25.32 -6.10 -11.86
N ALA A 688 26.63 -5.84 -11.88
CA ALA A 688 27.12 -4.50 -12.13
C ALA A 688 26.80 -4.07 -13.57
N ILE A 689 26.49 -2.79 -13.74
CA ILE A 689 26.16 -2.18 -15.02
C ILE A 689 27.23 -1.15 -15.35
N LEU A 690 27.83 -1.31 -16.53
CA LEU A 690 28.71 -0.33 -17.13
C LEU A 690 27.89 0.64 -17.98
N ILE A 691 28.12 1.94 -17.84
CA ILE A 691 27.40 2.96 -18.61
C ILE A 691 28.33 3.92 -19.36
N SER A 692 27.84 4.46 -20.46
CA SER A 692 28.49 5.52 -21.23
C SER A 692 28.29 6.88 -20.56
N GLN A 693 29.32 7.73 -20.62
CA GLN A 693 29.26 9.13 -20.19
C GLN A 693 28.23 9.94 -20.97
N ARG A 694 27.78 9.46 -22.15
CA ARG A 694 26.67 10.05 -22.92
C ARG A 694 25.42 10.23 -22.07
N LEU A 695 25.09 9.23 -21.25
CA LEU A 695 23.90 9.23 -20.40
C LEU A 695 23.90 10.38 -19.37
N VAL A 696 25.08 10.83 -18.95
CA VAL A 696 25.27 11.92 -17.97
C VAL A 696 25.26 13.29 -18.64
N TYR A 697 25.93 13.41 -19.79
CA TYR A 697 26.03 14.66 -20.54
C TYR A 697 24.68 15.08 -21.14
N ASP A 698 23.96 14.14 -21.76
CA ASP A 698 22.70 14.40 -22.46
C ASP A 698 21.49 14.45 -21.51
N ASP A 699 21.72 14.38 -20.19
CA ASP A 699 20.69 14.38 -19.13
C ASP A 699 19.59 13.30 -19.33
N ILE A 700 19.96 12.12 -19.84
CA ILE A 700 19.02 11.04 -20.21
C ILE A 700 18.28 10.50 -18.98
N TYR A 701 19.03 10.22 -17.91
CA TYR A 701 18.51 9.68 -16.64
C TYR A 701 18.57 10.70 -15.50
N THR A 702 18.40 11.98 -15.83
CA THR A 702 18.36 13.04 -14.83
C THR A 702 16.95 13.20 -14.26
N SER A 703 16.84 13.20 -12.92
CA SER A 703 15.58 13.32 -12.18
C SER A 703 15.58 14.56 -11.29
N ILE A 704 14.39 15.04 -10.94
CA ILE A 704 14.20 16.17 -10.01
C ILE A 704 13.62 15.62 -8.71
N HIS A 705 14.29 15.92 -7.60
CA HIS A 705 13.86 15.55 -6.26
C HIS A 705 13.54 16.81 -5.47
N ILE A 706 12.39 16.83 -4.78
CA ILE A 706 11.93 17.99 -4.01
C ILE A 706 11.74 17.56 -2.57
N GLU A 707 12.68 17.98 -1.72
CA GLU A 707 12.66 17.67 -0.30
C GLU A 707 11.96 18.78 0.48
N LYS A 708 11.19 18.39 1.50
CA LYS A 708 10.53 19.31 2.43
C LYS A 708 11.33 19.39 3.73
N TYR A 709 11.77 20.60 4.06
CA TYR A 709 12.33 20.94 5.36
C TYR A 709 11.32 21.72 6.19
N GLU A 710 11.30 21.48 7.51
CA GLU A 710 10.31 22.04 8.42
C GLU A 710 10.96 22.51 9.71
N ILE A 711 10.55 23.68 10.18
CA ILE A 711 10.92 24.21 11.49
C ILE A 711 9.71 24.91 12.12
N GLU A 712 9.58 24.73 13.44
CA GLU A 712 8.54 25.34 14.25
C GLU A 712 9.16 26.38 15.21
N ALA A 713 8.44 27.47 15.43
CA ALA A 713 8.72 28.44 16.48
C ALA A 713 7.72 28.25 17.63
N ARG A 714 8.23 27.81 18.79
CA ARG A 714 7.40 27.45 19.96
C ARG A 714 7.39 28.53 21.04
N LYS A 715 6.41 28.47 21.93
CA LYS A 715 6.44 29.20 23.21
C LYS A 715 7.20 28.34 24.22
N THR A 716 8.33 28.84 24.73
CA THR A 716 9.08 28.18 25.81
C THR A 716 8.79 28.88 27.14
N LYS A 717 9.17 28.26 28.26
CA LYS A 717 9.04 28.85 29.60
C LYS A 717 9.85 30.15 29.75
N LEU A 718 11.01 30.22 29.10
CA LEU A 718 11.94 31.36 29.14
C LEU A 718 11.56 32.50 28.18
N GLY A 719 10.58 32.26 27.29
CA GLY A 719 10.16 33.21 26.27
C GLY A 719 9.81 32.53 24.95
N PRO A 720 9.19 33.26 24.01
CA PRO A 720 8.89 32.71 22.69
C PRO A 720 10.17 32.53 21.88
N GLU A 721 10.28 31.42 21.16
CA GLU A 721 11.24 31.28 20.06
C GLU A 721 10.85 32.27 18.95
N LYS A 722 11.84 32.98 18.41
CA LYS A 722 11.63 33.97 17.35
C LYS A 722 12.35 33.52 16.08
N ILE A 723 11.68 33.71 14.94
CA ILE A 723 12.29 33.57 13.62
C ILE A 723 12.69 34.98 13.17
N THR A 724 13.99 35.19 12.97
CA THR A 724 14.59 36.50 12.68
C THR A 724 15.88 36.34 11.89
N ARG A 725 16.25 37.36 11.13
CA ARG A 725 17.55 37.46 10.44
C ARG A 725 18.70 37.73 11.42
N GLU A 726 18.41 38.34 12.57
CA GLU A 726 19.40 38.67 13.62
C GLU A 726 19.80 37.43 14.43
N VAL A 727 20.65 36.58 13.85
CA VAL A 727 21.15 35.37 14.50
C VAL A 727 22.54 35.64 15.09
N PRO A 728 22.82 35.24 16.35
CA PRO A 728 24.08 35.56 17.00
C PRO A 728 25.28 34.85 16.37
N ASN A 729 26.45 35.50 16.42
CA ASN A 729 27.77 34.96 16.05
C ASN A 729 27.90 34.50 14.59
N LEU A 730 27.13 35.08 13.67
CA LEU A 730 27.19 34.78 12.24
C LEU A 730 27.51 36.03 11.43
N GLY A 731 28.42 35.91 10.47
CA GLY A 731 28.74 36.99 9.53
C GLY A 731 27.70 37.13 8.41
N ASP A 732 27.65 38.31 7.80
CA ASP A 732 26.66 38.65 6.76
C ASP A 732 26.67 37.72 5.55
N TYR A 733 27.84 37.13 5.23
CA TYR A 733 27.97 36.16 4.14
C TYR A 733 27.06 34.95 4.34
N VAL A 734 26.93 34.43 5.56
CA VAL A 734 26.09 33.26 5.86
C VAL A 734 24.60 33.62 5.80
N LEU A 735 24.27 34.88 6.09
CA LEU A 735 22.89 35.40 6.10
C LEU A 735 22.43 35.91 4.72
N ARG A 736 23.30 35.89 3.69
CA ARG A 736 23.02 36.45 2.35
C ARG A 736 21.74 35.94 1.68
N ASN A 737 21.39 34.68 1.95
CA ASN A 737 20.25 34.01 1.34
C ASN A 737 18.92 34.24 2.09
N LEU A 738 18.95 34.85 3.28
CA LEU A 738 17.77 35.10 4.12
C LEU A 738 17.11 36.43 3.77
N ASP A 739 15.78 36.50 3.85
CA ASP A 739 15.03 37.73 3.80
C ASP A 739 15.09 38.49 5.15
N GLU A 740 14.40 39.64 5.22
CA GLU A 740 14.28 40.46 6.44
C GLU A 740 13.66 39.70 7.62
N ASN A 741 12.83 38.68 7.35
CA ASN A 741 12.20 37.86 8.38
C ASN A 741 13.10 36.70 8.84
N GLY A 742 14.31 36.55 8.28
CA GLY A 742 15.20 35.44 8.57
C GLY A 742 14.81 34.14 7.87
N ILE A 743 14.11 34.18 6.75
CA ILE A 743 13.70 32.99 5.99
C ILE A 743 14.32 33.05 4.60
N VAL A 744 14.82 31.92 4.10
CA VAL A 744 15.45 31.84 2.79
C VAL A 744 14.55 32.34 1.66
N ILE A 745 15.14 33.06 0.71
CA ILE A 745 14.43 33.63 -0.44
C ILE A 745 14.18 32.52 -1.49
N PRO A 746 12.94 32.36 -2.02
CA PRO A 746 12.68 31.46 -3.14
C PRO A 746 13.59 31.79 -4.35
N GLY A 747 14.20 30.77 -4.94
CA GLY A 747 15.17 30.90 -6.03
C GLY A 747 16.64 30.88 -5.59
N ALA A 748 16.92 31.06 -4.29
CA ALA A 748 18.27 30.98 -3.76
C ALA A 748 18.90 29.58 -3.98
N TRP A 749 20.17 29.56 -4.35
CA TRP A 749 21.00 28.36 -4.34
C TRP A 749 21.54 28.15 -2.93
N VAL A 750 21.36 26.95 -2.39
CA VAL A 750 21.74 26.60 -1.03
C VAL A 750 22.57 25.32 -1.01
N GLU A 751 23.58 25.31 -0.16
CA GLU A 751 24.50 24.19 0.05
C GLU A 751 24.52 23.75 1.51
N ALA A 752 25.14 22.61 1.79
CA ALA A 752 25.24 22.06 3.14
C ALA A 752 25.80 23.10 4.13
N GLY A 753 25.10 23.29 5.25
CA GLY A 753 25.47 24.27 6.28
C GLY A 753 24.85 25.67 6.12
N ASP A 754 24.33 26.03 4.93
CA ASP A 754 23.61 27.29 4.74
C ASP A 754 22.34 27.34 5.60
N ILE A 755 21.97 28.54 6.02
CA ILE A 755 20.79 28.77 6.86
C ILE A 755 19.55 28.90 5.98
N LEU A 756 18.54 28.08 6.30
CA LEU A 756 17.23 28.09 5.66
C LEU A 756 16.23 28.96 6.43
N VAL A 757 16.27 28.89 7.76
CA VAL A 757 15.47 29.73 8.66
C VAL A 757 16.31 30.10 9.87
N GLY A 758 16.55 31.40 10.06
CA GLY A 758 17.12 31.97 11.27
C GLY A 758 16.14 31.82 12.43
N LYS A 759 16.47 30.97 13.41
CA LYS A 759 15.65 30.77 14.62
C LYS A 759 16.48 30.96 15.87
N VAL A 760 16.05 31.87 16.71
CA VAL A 760 16.67 32.14 18.02
C VAL A 760 15.78 31.64 19.15
N THR A 761 16.39 30.97 20.12
CA THR A 761 15.73 30.48 21.34
C THR A 761 16.30 31.20 22.56
N PRO A 762 15.47 31.66 23.51
CA PRO A 762 15.97 32.25 24.74
C PRO A 762 16.73 31.21 25.59
N LYS A 763 17.81 31.64 26.25
CA LYS A 763 18.68 30.81 27.10
C LYS A 763 18.77 31.44 28.50
N GLU A 764 18.78 30.61 29.55
CA GLU A 764 19.15 31.03 30.91
C GLU A 764 20.67 31.20 31.05
N ASP A 765 21.10 32.21 31.82
CA ASP A 765 22.52 32.48 32.05
C ASP A 765 23.25 31.41 32.87
N LEU A 766 22.51 30.57 33.61
CA LEU A 766 23.06 29.55 34.53
C LEU A 766 23.76 28.37 33.80
N ASP A 767 23.41 28.10 32.54
CA ASP A 767 23.92 26.94 31.77
C ASP A 767 25.24 27.25 31.03
N GLN A 768 26.16 28.01 31.64
CA GLN A 768 27.46 28.28 31.01
C GLN A 768 28.58 27.57 31.76
N HIS A 769 29.32 26.74 31.02
CA HIS A 769 30.59 26.21 31.48
C HIS A 769 31.52 27.37 31.89
N PRO A 770 32.32 27.21 32.97
CA PRO A 770 33.21 28.26 33.46
C PRO A 770 34.16 28.78 32.38
N GLU A 771 34.59 27.91 31.46
CA GLU A 771 35.40 28.27 30.29
C GLU A 771 34.66 29.23 29.34
N GLY A 772 33.35 29.02 29.14
CA GLY A 772 32.52 29.92 28.34
C GLY A 772 32.36 31.29 28.98
N LYS A 773 32.25 31.35 30.32
CA LYS A 773 32.21 32.61 31.07
C LYS A 773 33.53 33.36 30.97
N LEU A 774 34.65 32.65 31.06
CA LEU A 774 35.99 33.22 30.88
C LEU A 774 36.19 33.79 29.47
N LEU A 775 35.79 33.06 28.42
CA LEU A 775 35.88 33.55 27.03
C LEU A 775 35.13 34.87 26.84
N ARG A 776 33.93 35.01 27.42
CA ARG A 776 33.17 36.26 27.38
C ARG A 776 33.88 37.41 28.10
N ALA A 777 34.47 37.13 29.26
CA ALA A 777 35.21 38.13 30.02
C ALA A 777 36.45 38.62 29.24
N ILE A 778 37.15 37.71 28.54
CA ILE A 778 38.30 38.05 27.70
C ILE A 778 37.88 38.91 26.50
N PHE A 779 36.83 38.51 25.78
CA PHE A 779 36.39 39.22 24.57
C PHE A 779 35.45 40.41 24.85
N SER A 780 35.16 40.73 26.12
CA SER A 780 34.21 41.76 26.54
C SER A 780 32.83 41.64 25.84
N GLU A 781 32.45 40.42 25.47
CA GLU A 781 31.17 40.15 24.81
C GLU A 781 30.05 40.11 25.85
N LYS A 782 29.03 40.96 25.67
CA LYS A 782 27.82 40.92 26.50
C LYS A 782 27.17 39.54 26.42
N ALA A 783 26.69 39.06 27.57
CA ALA A 783 25.89 37.86 27.59
C ALA A 783 24.67 38.04 26.67
N ARG A 784 24.56 37.17 25.66
CA ARG A 784 23.40 37.17 24.76
C ARG A 784 22.35 36.24 25.33
N ASP A 785 21.15 36.78 25.51
CA ASP A 785 19.98 36.09 26.08
C ASP A 785 19.42 34.99 25.16
N VAL A 786 19.98 34.83 23.95
CA VAL A 786 19.46 33.95 22.91
C VAL A 786 20.55 33.05 22.31
N ARG A 787 20.18 31.80 21.98
CA ARG A 787 21.02 30.80 21.30
C ARG A 787 20.50 30.55 19.86
N ASP A 788 21.43 30.25 18.95
CA ASP A 788 21.11 29.83 17.58
C ASP A 788 20.50 28.42 17.58
N THR A 789 19.31 28.28 17.02
CA THR A 789 18.60 27.01 16.77
C THR A 789 18.03 26.98 15.36
N SER A 790 18.71 27.66 14.44
CA SER A 790 18.30 27.84 13.05
C SER A 790 18.23 26.52 12.29
N LEU A 791 17.33 26.46 11.32
CA LEU A 791 17.27 25.36 10.38
C LEU A 791 18.40 25.53 9.35
N ARG A 792 19.28 24.54 9.26
CA ARG A 792 20.38 24.49 8.30
C ARG A 792 20.18 23.37 7.29
N VAL A 793 20.74 23.54 6.10
CA VAL A 793 20.76 22.49 5.07
C VAL A 793 21.60 21.31 5.58
N PRO A 794 21.10 20.07 5.56
CA PRO A 794 21.87 18.91 5.99
C PRO A 794 23.08 18.64 5.09
N ASN A 795 24.03 17.88 5.62
CA ASN A 795 25.20 17.43 4.88
C ASN A 795 24.80 16.60 3.65
N GLY A 796 25.44 16.86 2.52
CA GLY A 796 25.19 16.16 1.25
C GLY A 796 24.04 16.74 0.41
N VAL A 797 23.31 17.72 0.93
CA VAL A 797 22.18 18.35 0.22
C VAL A 797 22.62 19.67 -0.41
N ARG A 798 22.30 19.84 -1.70
CA ARG A 798 22.47 21.09 -2.44
C ARG A 798 21.34 21.26 -3.45
N GLY A 799 20.86 22.47 -3.65
CA GLY A 799 19.78 22.71 -4.61
C GLY A 799 19.25 24.12 -4.61
N ARG A 800 18.12 24.30 -5.31
CA ARG A 800 17.41 25.58 -5.35
C ARG A 800 16.17 25.54 -4.47
N VAL A 801 15.93 26.60 -3.72
CA VAL A 801 14.68 26.78 -2.98
C VAL A 801 13.57 27.08 -4.00
N VAL A 802 12.53 26.24 -4.05
CA VAL A 802 11.42 26.38 -5.01
C VAL A 802 10.22 27.08 -4.39
N ASP A 803 9.90 26.73 -3.14
CA ASP A 803 8.72 27.24 -2.45
C ASP A 803 9.01 27.37 -0.95
N VAL A 804 8.41 28.38 -0.33
CA VAL A 804 8.50 28.65 1.10
C VAL A 804 7.09 28.94 1.60
N ARG A 805 6.63 28.16 2.58
CA ARG A 805 5.28 28.30 3.15
C ARG A 805 5.37 28.64 4.62
N ARG A 806 4.71 29.74 5.00
CA ARG A 806 4.56 30.18 6.38
C ARG A 806 3.13 29.87 6.83
N LEU A 807 2.99 29.08 7.89
CA LEU A 807 1.70 28.77 8.49
C LEU A 807 1.59 29.52 9.82
N LYS A 808 0.51 30.32 9.94
CA LYS A 808 0.13 31.07 11.14
C LYS A 808 -1.38 30.88 11.37
N GLY A 809 -1.82 30.79 12.62
CA GLY A 809 -3.24 30.79 12.99
C GLY A 809 -3.70 29.56 13.76
N SER A 810 -5.03 29.35 13.77
CA SER A 810 -5.73 28.35 14.61
C SER A 810 -5.51 26.88 14.21
N GLU A 811 -4.87 26.62 13.06
CA GLU A 811 -4.56 25.27 12.57
C GLU A 811 -3.22 24.72 13.12
N LEU A 812 -2.50 25.51 13.94
CA LEU A 812 -1.21 25.10 14.52
C LEU A 812 -1.38 24.25 15.78
N PRO A 813 -0.40 23.36 16.08
CA PRO A 813 -0.36 22.65 17.35
C PRO A 813 -0.32 23.63 18.54
N SER A 814 -0.88 23.23 19.67
CA SER A 814 -0.85 24.05 20.89
C SER A 814 0.59 24.36 21.29
N GLY A 815 0.88 25.63 21.57
CA GLY A 815 2.23 26.10 21.93
C GLY A 815 3.12 26.44 20.73
N VAL A 816 2.67 26.25 19.49
CA VAL A 816 3.41 26.65 18.28
C VAL A 816 2.87 28.00 17.76
N ASN A 817 3.76 28.98 17.59
CA ASN A 817 3.40 30.30 17.08
C ASN A 817 3.41 30.34 15.54
N MET A 818 4.39 29.68 14.94
CA MET A 818 4.59 29.69 13.49
C MET A 818 5.29 28.40 13.05
N VAL A 819 4.89 27.88 11.89
CA VAL A 819 5.58 26.78 11.20
C VAL A 819 6.04 27.28 9.84
N VAL A 820 7.28 26.98 9.49
CA VAL A 820 7.87 27.32 8.19
C VAL A 820 8.24 26.04 7.47
N HIS A 821 7.69 25.84 6.28
CA HIS A 821 8.07 24.78 5.36
C HIS A 821 8.91 25.36 4.22
N ILE A 822 10.01 24.69 3.89
CA ILE A 822 10.91 25.05 2.81
C ILE A 822 11.06 23.87 1.88
N PHE A 823 10.91 24.10 0.58
CA PHE A 823 11.03 23.08 -0.43
C PHE A 823 12.29 23.32 -1.25
N ILE A 824 13.22 22.37 -1.21
CA ILE A 824 14.49 22.42 -1.95
C ILE A 824 14.41 21.42 -3.09
N SER A 825 14.64 21.89 -4.31
CA SER A 825 14.72 21.07 -5.51
C SER A 825 16.17 20.77 -5.85
N GLN A 826 16.46 19.48 -6.06
CA GLN A 826 17.75 18.95 -6.46
C GLN A 826 17.62 18.32 -7.85
N LYS A 827 18.57 18.62 -8.74
CA LYS A 827 18.70 17.95 -10.04
C LYS A 827 19.72 16.84 -9.88
N ARG A 828 19.26 15.58 -9.84
CA ARG A 828 20.11 14.41 -9.63
C ARG A 828 20.39 13.71 -10.96
N LYS A 829 21.63 13.83 -11.42
CA LYS A 829 22.14 13.08 -12.58
C LYS A 829 22.32 11.61 -12.22
N ILE A 830 22.54 10.77 -13.23
CA ILE A 830 22.91 9.37 -13.01
C ILE A 830 24.39 9.30 -12.59
N GLN A 831 24.71 8.47 -11.60
CA GLN A 831 26.06 8.34 -11.06
C GLN A 831 26.40 6.92 -10.61
N VAL A 832 27.68 6.67 -10.32
CA VAL A 832 28.15 5.39 -9.77
C VAL A 832 27.45 5.11 -8.44
N GLY A 833 26.95 3.89 -8.27
CA GLY A 833 26.17 3.48 -7.10
C GLY A 833 24.65 3.62 -7.25
N ASP A 834 24.15 4.35 -8.25
CA ASP A 834 22.72 4.37 -8.56
C ASP A 834 22.26 3.01 -9.09
N LYS A 835 21.03 2.62 -8.72
CA LYS A 835 20.44 1.36 -9.14
C LYS A 835 19.57 1.54 -10.39
N MET A 836 19.83 0.71 -11.40
CA MET A 836 19.08 0.64 -12.64
C MET A 836 18.42 -0.75 -12.77
N ALA A 837 17.34 -0.83 -13.55
CA ALA A 837 16.71 -2.11 -13.87
C ALA A 837 15.99 -2.06 -15.23
N GLY A 838 15.85 -3.21 -15.88
CA GLY A 838 14.88 -3.39 -16.95
C GLY A 838 13.52 -3.86 -16.42
N ARG A 839 12.57 -4.13 -17.33
CA ARG A 839 11.24 -4.63 -16.99
C ARG A 839 11.21 -6.11 -16.61
N HIS A 840 12.26 -6.86 -16.97
CA HIS A 840 12.36 -8.32 -16.85
C HIS A 840 13.08 -8.80 -15.56
N GLY A 841 13.13 -7.95 -14.53
CA GLY A 841 13.79 -8.29 -13.25
C GLY A 841 15.33 -8.33 -13.30
N ASN A 842 15.94 -7.89 -14.41
CA ASN A 842 17.36 -7.60 -14.51
C ASN A 842 17.67 -6.28 -13.79
N LYS A 843 18.26 -6.36 -12.60
CA LYS A 843 18.65 -5.23 -11.76
C LYS A 843 20.16 -5.14 -11.67
N GLY A 844 20.67 -3.93 -11.51
CA GLY A 844 22.10 -3.72 -11.33
C GLY A 844 22.46 -2.36 -10.77
N ILE A 845 23.66 -2.27 -10.24
CA ILE A 845 24.25 -1.02 -9.73
C ILE A 845 25.26 -0.54 -10.76
N ILE A 846 25.29 0.77 -11.00
CA ILE A 846 26.28 1.35 -11.89
C ILE A 846 27.65 1.28 -11.22
N SER A 847 28.58 0.56 -11.83
CA SER A 847 29.95 0.38 -11.32
C SER A 847 30.90 1.45 -11.83
N ARG A 848 30.80 1.78 -13.12
CA ARG A 848 31.69 2.73 -13.79
C ARG A 848 30.98 3.46 -14.92
N ILE A 849 31.39 4.70 -15.13
CA ILE A 849 30.97 5.55 -16.24
C ILE A 849 32.18 5.71 -17.16
N LEU A 850 32.15 5.11 -18.35
CA LEU A 850 33.24 5.20 -19.31
C LEU A 850 33.05 6.37 -20.29
N PRO A 851 34.15 7.03 -20.71
CA PRO A 851 34.11 7.99 -21.81
C PRO A 851 33.50 7.38 -23.07
N ARG A 852 32.86 8.21 -23.90
CA ARG A 852 32.12 7.73 -25.09
C ARG A 852 33.01 7.01 -26.08
N GLN A 853 34.26 7.45 -26.22
CA GLN A 853 35.25 6.88 -27.13
C GLN A 853 35.81 5.53 -26.68
N ASP A 854 35.77 5.22 -25.38
CA ASP A 854 36.27 3.95 -24.84
C ASP A 854 35.19 2.85 -24.84
N MET A 855 33.94 3.22 -25.13
CA MET A 855 32.83 2.28 -25.19
C MET A 855 32.92 1.46 -26.47
N PRO A 856 32.52 0.17 -26.44
CA PRO A 856 32.38 -0.59 -27.67
C PRO A 856 31.34 0.07 -28.58
N TYR A 857 31.60 0.03 -29.88
CA TYR A 857 30.80 0.74 -30.87
C TYR A 857 30.41 -0.15 -32.05
N LEU A 858 29.28 0.20 -32.67
CA LEU A 858 28.72 -0.45 -33.84
C LEU A 858 29.51 -0.09 -35.11
N GLN A 859 29.27 -0.82 -36.20
CA GLN A 859 29.91 -0.61 -37.51
C GLN A 859 29.69 0.80 -38.08
N ASP A 860 28.64 1.50 -37.65
CA ASP A 860 28.30 2.86 -38.06
C ASP A 860 28.99 3.94 -37.19
N GLY A 861 29.82 3.54 -36.22
CA GLY A 861 30.49 4.42 -35.28
C GLY A 861 29.67 4.77 -34.03
N THR A 862 28.43 4.28 -33.90
CA THR A 862 27.59 4.57 -32.73
C THR A 862 28.09 3.80 -31.50
N PRO A 863 28.51 4.47 -30.41
CA PRO A 863 28.91 3.80 -29.19
C PRO A 863 27.69 3.27 -28.43
N VAL A 864 27.85 2.14 -27.75
CA VAL A 864 26.78 1.60 -26.89
C VAL A 864 26.61 2.43 -25.61
N ASP A 865 25.38 2.46 -25.09
CA ASP A 865 25.03 3.24 -23.91
C ASP A 865 25.27 2.48 -22.60
N MET A 866 24.98 1.17 -22.61
CA MET A 866 25.16 0.28 -21.46
C MET A 866 25.72 -1.07 -21.89
N VAL A 867 26.51 -1.69 -21.02
CA VAL A 867 27.02 -3.05 -21.23
C VAL A 867 26.56 -3.92 -20.06
N LEU A 868 25.77 -4.95 -20.38
CA LEU A 868 25.20 -5.90 -19.42
C LEU A 868 25.91 -7.24 -19.52
N ASN A 869 26.00 -7.94 -18.39
CA ASN A 869 26.62 -9.26 -18.34
C ASN A 869 25.71 -10.33 -18.97
N PRO A 870 26.17 -11.09 -19.98
CA PRO A 870 25.37 -12.15 -20.58
C PRO A 870 25.12 -13.32 -19.63
N LEU A 871 25.99 -13.58 -18.64
CA LEU A 871 25.84 -14.70 -17.69
C LEU A 871 24.61 -14.57 -16.79
N GLY A 872 24.12 -13.34 -16.60
CA GLY A 872 22.94 -13.04 -15.81
C GLY A 872 21.62 -13.41 -16.50
N VAL A 873 21.61 -13.76 -17.80
CA VAL A 873 20.37 -14.07 -18.52
C VAL A 873 19.97 -15.55 -18.35
N PRO A 874 20.84 -16.55 -18.65
CA PRO A 874 20.46 -17.96 -18.55
C PRO A 874 20.24 -18.40 -17.11
N SER A 875 21.06 -17.92 -16.17
CA SER A 875 20.95 -18.25 -14.74
C SER A 875 19.63 -17.77 -14.10
N ARG A 876 18.97 -16.80 -14.73
CA ARG A 876 17.75 -16.15 -14.22
C ARG A 876 16.51 -16.48 -15.01
N MET A 877 16.67 -17.13 -16.17
CA MET A 877 15.56 -17.50 -17.06
C MET A 877 14.65 -16.31 -17.39
N ASN A 878 15.24 -15.14 -17.66
CA ASN A 878 14.50 -13.93 -18.07
C ASN A 878 14.91 -13.52 -19.50
N VAL A 879 14.59 -14.39 -20.44
CA VAL A 879 14.98 -14.28 -21.86
C VAL A 879 14.19 -13.18 -22.56
N GLY A 880 13.03 -12.78 -22.03
CA GLY A 880 12.20 -11.71 -22.57
C GLY A 880 12.98 -10.41 -22.80
N GLN A 881 13.97 -10.09 -21.97
CA GLN A 881 14.82 -8.90 -22.12
C GLN A 881 15.60 -8.88 -23.43
N VAL A 882 16.00 -10.06 -23.95
CA VAL A 882 16.77 -10.18 -25.18
C VAL A 882 15.86 -9.91 -26.37
N TYR A 883 14.64 -10.46 -26.35
CA TYR A 883 13.63 -10.17 -27.37
C TYR A 883 13.22 -8.70 -27.37
N GLU A 884 13.03 -8.10 -26.19
CA GLU A 884 12.75 -6.67 -26.05
C GLU A 884 13.87 -5.82 -26.66
N CYS A 885 15.13 -6.15 -26.34
CA CYS A 885 16.31 -5.45 -26.82
C CYS A 885 16.44 -5.51 -28.35
N LEU A 886 16.28 -6.69 -28.93
CA LEU A 886 16.38 -6.91 -30.38
C LEU A 886 15.24 -6.25 -31.15
N LEU A 887 14.00 -6.39 -30.66
CA LEU A 887 12.86 -5.75 -31.29
C LEU A 887 12.95 -4.22 -31.21
N GLY A 888 13.46 -3.69 -30.09
CA GLY A 888 13.73 -2.27 -29.94
C GLY A 888 14.75 -1.74 -30.94
N LEU A 889 15.76 -2.55 -31.31
CA LEU A 889 16.70 -2.20 -32.37
C LEU A 889 16.01 -2.10 -33.72
N ALA A 890 15.22 -3.11 -34.08
CA ALA A 890 14.45 -3.11 -35.32
C ALA A 890 13.50 -1.90 -35.40
N GLY A 891 12.77 -1.62 -34.31
CA GLY A 891 11.85 -0.48 -34.22
C GLY A 891 12.55 0.85 -34.40
N HIS A 892 13.75 1.01 -33.85
CA HIS A 892 14.52 2.23 -34.03
C HIS A 892 14.89 2.51 -35.49
N PHE A 893 15.43 1.52 -36.20
CA PHE A 893 15.83 1.67 -37.61
C PHE A 893 14.65 1.73 -38.58
N LEU A 894 13.52 1.10 -38.22
CA LEU A 894 12.29 1.18 -39.00
C LEU A 894 11.50 2.48 -38.74
N GLY A 895 11.68 3.10 -37.58
CA GLY A 895 10.84 4.20 -37.09
C GLY A 895 9.47 3.72 -36.61
N GLU A 896 9.39 2.49 -36.10
CA GLU A 896 8.17 1.82 -35.68
C GLU A 896 8.15 1.61 -34.16
N GLU A 897 6.98 1.78 -33.55
CA GLU A 897 6.69 1.42 -32.16
C GLU A 897 5.78 0.19 -32.16
N TYR A 898 6.07 -0.78 -31.28
CA TYR A 898 5.34 -2.05 -31.19
C TYR A 898 4.48 -2.11 -29.94
N LYS A 899 3.32 -2.76 -30.05
CA LYS A 899 2.43 -3.08 -28.93
C LYS A 899 2.21 -4.58 -28.87
N LEU A 900 2.84 -5.23 -27.90
CA LEU A 900 2.82 -6.67 -27.70
C LEU A 900 2.08 -7.02 -26.42
N ILE A 901 0.91 -7.61 -26.58
CA ILE A 901 0.20 -8.19 -25.43
C ILE A 901 0.99 -9.42 -24.99
N PRO A 902 1.27 -9.60 -23.69
CA PRO A 902 1.90 -10.80 -23.16
C PRO A 902 1.20 -12.10 -23.61
N PHE A 903 1.98 -13.18 -23.70
CA PHE A 903 1.57 -14.51 -24.16
C PHE A 903 1.34 -14.59 -25.68
N ASP A 904 2.29 -14.11 -26.48
CA ASP A 904 2.20 -14.12 -27.96
C ASP A 904 2.39 -15.52 -28.58
N GLU A 905 3.00 -16.45 -27.85
CA GLU A 905 3.18 -17.85 -28.25
C GLU A 905 1.84 -18.58 -28.50
N MET A 906 0.70 -17.98 -28.12
CA MET A 906 -0.62 -18.45 -28.54
C MET A 906 -0.78 -18.53 -30.06
N TYR A 907 -0.05 -17.70 -30.82
CA TYR A 907 -0.17 -17.63 -32.29
C TYR A 907 0.65 -18.70 -33.02
N GLY A 908 1.52 -19.44 -32.32
CA GLY A 908 2.35 -20.48 -32.90
C GLY A 908 3.65 -20.68 -32.11
N LYS A 909 4.31 -21.81 -32.33
CA LYS A 909 5.60 -22.11 -31.68
C LYS A 909 6.68 -21.13 -32.14
N GLU A 910 7.43 -20.57 -31.19
CA GLU A 910 8.49 -19.59 -31.41
C GLU A 910 7.99 -18.31 -32.09
N ALA A 911 6.73 -17.92 -31.83
CA ALA A 911 6.12 -16.73 -32.43
C ALA A 911 6.93 -15.46 -32.13
N SER A 912 7.39 -15.29 -30.87
CA SER A 912 8.20 -14.11 -30.51
C SER A 912 9.49 -14.06 -31.33
N ARG A 913 10.19 -15.18 -31.43
CA ARG A 913 11.47 -15.26 -32.14
C ARG A 913 11.30 -14.98 -33.63
N GLY A 914 10.32 -15.60 -34.27
CA GLY A 914 9.99 -15.38 -35.68
C GLY A 914 9.66 -13.92 -35.97
N PHE A 915 8.87 -13.29 -35.10
CA PHE A 915 8.50 -11.88 -35.22
C PHE A 915 9.71 -10.95 -35.11
N VAL A 916 10.54 -11.12 -34.07
CA VAL A 916 11.74 -10.30 -33.83
C VAL A 916 12.71 -10.39 -35.00
N TYR A 917 13.00 -11.61 -35.47
CA TYR A 917 13.93 -11.83 -36.58
C TYR A 917 13.38 -11.29 -37.90
N SER A 918 12.09 -11.46 -38.17
CA SER A 918 11.44 -10.88 -39.35
C SER A 918 11.61 -9.36 -39.38
N LYS A 919 11.41 -8.68 -38.24
CA LYS A 919 11.54 -7.23 -38.15
C LYS A 919 12.99 -6.74 -38.24
N LEU A 920 13.95 -7.46 -37.69
CA LEU A 920 15.37 -7.16 -37.90
C LEU A 920 15.77 -7.32 -39.36
N TYR A 921 15.27 -8.36 -40.04
CA TYR A 921 15.52 -8.57 -41.46
C TYR A 921 14.87 -7.47 -42.33
N GLU A 922 13.66 -7.03 -41.99
CA GLU A 922 13.00 -5.88 -42.61
C GLU A 922 13.84 -4.60 -42.42
N ALA A 923 14.35 -4.36 -41.20
CA ALA A 923 15.22 -3.22 -40.90
C ALA A 923 16.53 -3.24 -41.72
N ARG A 924 17.15 -4.43 -41.86
CA ARG A 924 18.30 -4.64 -42.75
C ARG A 924 17.97 -4.26 -44.19
N LYS A 925 16.83 -4.71 -44.72
CA LYS A 925 16.41 -4.39 -46.10
C LYS A 925 16.17 -2.90 -46.31
N LYS A 926 15.54 -2.22 -45.33
CA LYS A 926 15.19 -0.80 -45.44
C LYS A 926 16.41 0.12 -45.37
N THR A 927 17.35 -0.18 -44.48
CA THR A 927 18.52 0.69 -44.24
C THR A 927 19.74 0.33 -45.10
N GLY A 928 19.80 -0.90 -45.59
CA GLY A 928 20.96 -1.44 -46.30
C GLY A 928 22.11 -1.88 -45.38
N TYR A 929 21.97 -1.74 -44.05
CA TYR A 929 23.00 -2.15 -43.10
C TYR A 929 23.01 -3.68 -42.89
N PRO A 930 24.06 -4.41 -43.35
CA PRO A 930 24.08 -5.87 -43.27
C PRO A 930 24.09 -6.40 -41.83
N TRP A 931 24.69 -5.64 -40.92
CA TRP A 931 24.93 -6.02 -39.53
C TRP A 931 23.68 -6.03 -38.64
N LEU A 932 22.56 -5.45 -39.11
CA LEU A 932 21.28 -5.49 -38.39
C LEU A 932 20.68 -6.90 -38.32
N PHE A 933 20.98 -7.74 -39.32
CA PHE A 933 20.54 -9.12 -39.33
C PHE A 933 21.50 -10.00 -40.12
N ASP A 934 22.34 -10.73 -39.42
CA ASP A 934 23.15 -11.80 -40.01
C ASP A 934 22.38 -13.13 -39.95
N ILE A 935 22.43 -13.89 -41.05
CA ILE A 935 21.77 -15.20 -41.16
C ILE A 935 22.55 -16.24 -40.33
N ALA A 936 23.88 -16.12 -40.28
CA ALA A 936 24.71 -17.05 -39.49
C ALA A 936 24.57 -16.79 -37.99
N ASN A 937 24.46 -15.52 -37.58
CA ASN A 937 24.36 -15.10 -36.20
C ASN A 937 23.15 -14.15 -35.96
N PRO A 938 21.92 -14.66 -36.01
CA PRO A 938 20.73 -13.82 -35.94
C PRO A 938 20.64 -13.07 -34.60
N GLY A 939 20.46 -11.74 -34.68
CA GLY A 939 20.39 -10.85 -33.52
C GLY A 939 21.74 -10.47 -32.92
N LYS A 940 22.86 -10.82 -33.55
CA LYS A 940 24.19 -10.38 -33.12
C LYS A 940 24.82 -9.48 -34.18
N SER A 941 25.64 -8.54 -33.73
CA SER A 941 26.38 -7.61 -34.57
C SER A 941 27.85 -7.61 -34.18
N GLN A 942 28.74 -7.43 -35.15
CA GLN A 942 30.16 -7.24 -34.89
C GLN A 942 30.38 -5.92 -34.15
N LEU A 943 31.04 -5.95 -32.99
CA LEU A 943 31.42 -4.74 -32.26
C LEU A 943 32.91 -4.50 -32.40
N PHE A 944 33.31 -3.25 -32.21
CA PHE A 944 34.70 -2.82 -32.15
C PHE A 944 35.02 -2.27 -30.77
N ASP A 945 36.21 -2.55 -30.26
CA ASP A 945 36.71 -1.98 -29.02
C ASP A 945 37.03 -0.49 -29.24
N GLY A 946 36.40 0.38 -28.44
CA GLY A 946 36.65 1.83 -28.48
C GLY A 946 38.10 2.22 -28.13
N ARG A 947 38.82 1.37 -27.40
CA ARG A 947 40.19 1.67 -26.94
C ARG A 947 41.25 1.34 -27.97
N THR A 948 41.12 0.21 -28.65
CA THR A 948 42.11 -0.27 -29.64
C THR A 948 41.67 -0.01 -31.08
N GLY A 949 40.35 0.04 -31.32
CA GLY A 949 39.76 0.08 -32.66
C GLY A 949 39.60 -1.31 -33.30
N GLU A 950 40.06 -2.37 -32.64
CA GLU A 950 39.99 -3.73 -33.18
C GLU A 950 38.57 -4.33 -33.02
N PRO A 951 38.10 -5.15 -33.97
CA PRO A 951 36.85 -5.90 -33.81
C PRO A 951 37.00 -7.00 -32.76
N PHE A 952 35.95 -7.24 -31.98
CA PHE A 952 35.89 -8.41 -31.08
C PHE A 952 35.84 -9.73 -31.87
N ASP A 953 36.42 -10.81 -31.36
CA ASP A 953 36.47 -12.10 -32.08
C ASP A 953 35.10 -12.70 -32.40
N GLN A 954 34.11 -12.46 -31.54
CA GLN A 954 32.75 -12.97 -31.68
C GLN A 954 31.72 -11.84 -31.81
N PRO A 955 30.69 -12.00 -32.65
CA PRO A 955 29.61 -11.04 -32.72
C PRO A 955 28.80 -11.04 -31.43
N VAL A 956 28.35 -9.86 -31.02
CA VAL A 956 27.70 -9.62 -29.72
C VAL A 956 26.23 -9.28 -29.93
N THR A 957 25.36 -9.72 -29.02
CA THR A 957 23.97 -9.30 -29.03
C THR A 957 23.88 -7.84 -28.63
N VAL A 958 23.42 -7.00 -29.57
CA VAL A 958 23.23 -5.57 -29.38
C VAL A 958 21.79 -5.21 -29.73
N GLY A 959 21.19 -4.32 -28.97
CA GLY A 959 19.87 -3.78 -29.31
C GLY A 959 19.46 -2.62 -28.43
N ARG A 960 18.22 -2.15 -28.58
CA ARG A 960 17.68 -1.08 -27.74
C ARG A 960 16.72 -1.63 -26.68
N ALA A 961 17.15 -1.60 -25.42
CA ALA A 961 16.32 -2.05 -24.29
C ALA A 961 15.68 -0.85 -23.57
N TYR A 962 14.49 -1.04 -22.99
CA TYR A 962 13.85 -0.04 -22.14
C TYR A 962 14.32 -0.15 -20.68
N MET A 963 15.23 0.74 -20.29
CA MET A 963 15.88 0.71 -18.97
C MET A 963 15.35 1.83 -18.06
N LEU A 964 15.16 1.49 -16.78
CA LEU A 964 14.54 2.30 -15.73
C LEU A 964 15.59 2.76 -14.72
N LYS A 965 15.46 4.01 -14.24
CA LYS A 965 16.20 4.53 -13.07
C LYS A 965 15.36 4.31 -11.82
N LEU A 966 15.88 3.60 -10.83
CA LEU A 966 15.14 3.31 -9.60
C LEU A 966 15.36 4.40 -8.54
N VAL A 967 14.44 4.49 -7.56
CA VAL A 967 14.52 5.44 -6.42
C VAL A 967 15.65 5.11 -5.44
N HIS A 968 16.36 4.00 -5.64
CA HIS A 968 17.53 3.63 -4.85
C HIS A 968 18.79 4.34 -5.36
N LEU A 969 18.93 5.61 -4.96
CA LEU A 969 20.05 6.46 -5.31
C LEU A 969 21.15 6.39 -4.26
N VAL A 970 22.41 6.54 -4.70
CA VAL A 970 23.55 6.51 -3.77
C VAL A 970 23.52 7.69 -2.80
N ASP A 971 23.09 8.88 -3.24
CA ASP A 971 22.99 10.08 -2.39
C ASP A 971 22.10 9.87 -1.16
N ASP A 972 21.04 9.07 -1.33
CA ASP A 972 20.10 8.77 -0.23
C ASP A 972 20.66 7.69 0.71
N LYS A 973 21.51 6.79 0.21
CA LYS A 973 22.04 5.65 0.98
C LYS A 973 23.40 5.89 1.62
N ILE A 974 24.25 6.73 1.04
CA ILE A 974 25.55 7.03 1.61
C ILE A 974 25.38 7.73 2.95
N HIS A 975 26.10 7.24 3.96
CA HIS A 975 26.04 7.77 5.32
C HIS A 975 27.36 7.48 6.05
N ALA A 976 27.89 8.50 6.69
CA ALA A 976 29.11 8.41 7.48
C ALA A 976 28.94 9.23 8.77
N ARG A 977 29.58 8.76 9.84
CA ARG A 977 29.60 9.39 11.16
C ARG A 977 30.99 9.28 11.75
N SER A 978 31.54 10.40 12.19
CA SER A 978 32.69 10.43 13.10
C SER A 978 32.18 10.51 14.55
N THR A 979 31.62 11.66 14.93
CA THR A 979 30.91 11.89 16.19
C THR A 979 29.47 12.31 15.90
N GLY A 980 28.60 12.23 16.90
CA GLY A 980 27.19 12.54 16.71
C GLY A 980 26.39 12.40 17.99
N PRO A 981 25.06 12.51 17.90
CA PRO A 981 24.20 12.40 19.07
C PRO A 981 24.18 10.96 19.62
N TYR A 982 23.95 10.89 20.92
CA TYR A 982 23.88 9.65 21.71
C TYR A 982 22.50 9.50 22.33
N SER A 983 22.13 8.26 22.61
CA SER A 983 20.96 7.91 23.40
C SER A 983 21.10 8.45 24.82
N LEU A 984 20.02 9.02 25.37
CA LEU A 984 20.03 9.55 26.74
C LEU A 984 20.21 8.43 27.78
N VAL A 985 19.59 7.27 27.54
CA VAL A 985 19.56 6.16 28.50
C VAL A 985 20.83 5.31 28.37
N THR A 986 21.08 4.76 27.18
CA THR A 986 22.16 3.79 26.97
C THR A 986 23.51 4.43 26.66
N GLN A 987 23.57 5.75 26.43
CA GLN A 987 24.77 6.47 25.97
C GLN A 987 25.39 6.00 24.65
N GLN A 988 24.76 5.04 23.98
CA GLN A 988 25.18 4.55 22.67
C GLN A 988 24.87 5.56 21.55
N PRO A 989 25.63 5.56 20.44
CA PRO A 989 25.28 6.27 19.22
C PRO A 989 23.82 6.06 18.81
N LEU A 990 23.08 7.13 18.50
CA LEU A 990 21.74 6.98 17.92
C LEU A 990 21.79 6.20 16.60
N GLY A 991 20.71 5.52 16.23
CA GLY A 991 20.59 4.85 14.94
C GLY A 991 20.00 5.75 13.85
N GLY A 992 20.42 5.52 12.60
CA GLY A 992 19.78 6.04 11.38
C GLY A 992 20.35 7.35 10.83
N LYS A 993 20.35 7.47 9.49
CA LYS A 993 20.90 8.62 8.74
C LYS A 993 20.31 9.96 9.16
N ALA A 994 19.00 10.03 9.32
CA ALA A 994 18.28 11.28 9.68
C ALA A 994 18.70 11.86 11.03
N LYS A 995 19.28 11.05 11.93
CA LYS A 995 19.76 11.46 13.26
C LYS A 995 21.28 11.56 13.32
N HIS A 996 21.98 11.52 12.18
CA HIS A 996 23.44 11.35 12.14
C HIS A 996 23.90 10.16 12.99
N GLY A 997 23.18 9.05 12.86
CA GLY A 997 23.37 7.86 13.68
C GLY A 997 24.60 7.03 13.33
N GLY A 998 25.01 6.15 14.23
CA GLY A 998 26.06 5.15 13.98
C GLY A 998 25.53 3.93 13.21
N GLN A 999 26.46 3.09 12.76
CA GLN A 999 26.15 1.72 12.30
C GLN A 999 26.05 0.79 13.50
N ARG A 1000 25.22 -0.25 13.39
CA ARG A 1000 25.09 -1.27 14.44
C ARG A 1000 26.18 -2.32 14.22
N LEU A 1001 27.04 -2.51 15.22
CA LEU A 1001 27.81 -3.74 15.37
C LEU A 1001 26.89 -4.77 16.01
N GLY A 1002 26.44 -5.75 15.22
CA GLY A 1002 25.56 -6.82 15.69
C GLY A 1002 26.34 -7.96 16.35
N GLU A 1003 25.59 -8.92 16.87
CA GLU A 1003 26.12 -10.11 17.52
C GLU A 1003 26.97 -10.96 16.56
N MET A 1004 26.52 -11.12 15.31
CA MET A 1004 27.26 -11.87 14.30
C MET A 1004 28.61 -11.21 13.94
N GLU A 1005 28.67 -9.88 13.90
CA GLU A 1005 29.93 -9.17 13.66
C GLU A 1005 30.88 -9.26 14.85
N VAL A 1006 30.36 -9.33 16.08
CA VAL A 1006 31.17 -9.61 17.28
C VAL A 1006 31.79 -11.00 17.20
N TRP A 1007 31.00 -12.03 16.88
CA TRP A 1007 31.53 -13.40 16.70
C TRP A 1007 32.61 -13.47 15.62
N ALA A 1008 32.48 -12.69 14.55
CA ALA A 1008 33.52 -12.62 13.52
C ALA A 1008 34.84 -12.08 14.08
N LEU A 1009 34.80 -11.01 14.88
CA LEU A 1009 36.01 -10.43 15.50
C LEU A 1009 36.62 -11.36 16.55
N GLU A 1010 35.79 -12.07 17.32
CA GLU A 1010 36.24 -13.12 18.23
C GLU A 1010 36.94 -14.26 17.48
N GLY A 1011 36.37 -14.70 16.34
CA GLY A 1011 36.97 -15.72 15.47
C GLY A 1011 38.32 -15.32 14.90
N PHE A 1012 38.54 -14.03 14.62
CA PHE A 1012 39.86 -13.51 14.23
C PHE A 1012 40.84 -13.33 15.41
N GLY A 1013 40.38 -13.42 16.66
CA GLY A 1013 41.18 -13.07 17.84
C GLY A 1013 41.47 -11.57 17.94
N ALA A 1014 40.65 -10.71 17.32
CA ALA A 1014 40.85 -9.26 17.25
C ALA A 1014 40.39 -8.55 18.54
N ALA A 1015 40.93 -8.96 19.70
CA ALA A 1015 40.46 -8.55 21.03
C ALA A 1015 40.48 -7.03 21.26
N TYR A 1016 41.56 -6.34 20.87
CA TYR A 1016 41.66 -4.87 21.04
C TYR A 1016 40.67 -4.11 20.16
N THR A 1017 40.46 -4.56 18.92
CA THR A 1017 39.48 -3.96 18.01
C THR A 1017 38.05 -4.14 18.54
N LEU A 1018 37.75 -5.33 19.02
CA LEU A 1018 36.46 -5.62 19.65
C LEU A 1018 36.24 -4.76 20.90
N GLN A 1019 37.25 -4.68 21.78
CA GLN A 1019 37.19 -3.85 22.97
C GLN A 1019 36.94 -2.38 22.61
N GLU A 1020 37.68 -1.83 21.64
CA GLU A 1020 37.53 -0.44 21.20
C GLU A 1020 36.11 -0.14 20.67
N LEU A 1021 35.55 -1.05 19.86
CA LEU A 1021 34.22 -0.91 19.28
C LEU A 1021 33.11 -0.94 20.34
N LEU A 1022 33.25 -1.79 21.36
CA LEU A 1022 32.27 -1.93 22.45
C LEU A 1022 32.39 -0.86 23.54
N THR A 1023 33.48 -0.08 23.58
CA THR A 1023 33.74 0.90 24.66
C THR A 1023 33.86 2.32 24.10
N VAL A 1024 35.08 2.71 23.71
CA VAL A 1024 35.48 4.08 23.32
C VAL A 1024 34.69 4.60 22.13
N LYS A 1025 34.28 3.73 21.20
CA LYS A 1025 33.45 4.09 20.03
C LYS A 1025 31.94 4.03 20.29
N SER A 1026 31.52 3.55 21.46
CA SER A 1026 30.12 3.32 21.83
C SER A 1026 29.73 4.18 23.04
N ASP A 1027 29.78 3.61 24.24
CA ASP A 1027 29.12 4.08 25.45
C ASP A 1027 30.08 4.28 26.63
N ASP A 1028 31.39 4.20 26.42
CA ASP A 1028 32.36 4.75 27.38
C ASP A 1028 32.38 6.28 27.27
N MET A 1029 31.63 6.95 28.15
CA MET A 1029 31.47 8.40 28.12
C MET A 1029 32.77 9.17 28.34
N LYS A 1030 33.67 8.67 29.21
CA LYS A 1030 34.95 9.32 29.49
C LYS A 1030 35.95 8.98 28.39
N GLY A 1031 36.06 7.69 28.07
CA GLY A 1031 36.99 7.19 27.07
C GLY A 1031 36.76 7.79 25.69
N ARG A 1032 35.50 8.00 25.26
CA ARG A 1032 35.23 8.62 23.95
C ARG A 1032 35.75 10.06 23.83
N ASN A 1033 35.59 10.87 24.88
CA ASN A 1033 36.05 12.26 24.90
C ASN A 1033 37.57 12.33 24.96
N GLU A 1034 38.17 11.50 25.81
CA GLU A 1034 39.62 11.42 25.94
C GLU A 1034 40.28 10.88 24.66
N ALA A 1035 39.67 9.89 24.01
CA ALA A 1035 40.14 9.37 22.73
C ALA A 1035 40.06 10.42 21.63
N GLN A 1036 38.95 11.16 21.52
CA GLN A 1036 38.85 12.27 20.56
C GLN A 1036 39.95 13.31 20.81
N HIS A 1037 40.17 13.67 22.07
CA HIS A 1037 41.20 14.63 22.45
C HIS A 1037 42.62 14.10 22.21
N ALA A 1038 42.85 12.80 22.44
CA ALA A 1038 44.12 12.13 22.14
C ALA A 1038 44.40 12.14 20.63
N ILE A 1039 43.40 11.84 19.80
CA ILE A 1039 43.51 11.90 18.34
C ILE A 1039 43.86 13.32 17.87
N ILE A 1040 43.16 14.35 18.38
CA ILE A 1040 43.45 15.75 18.03
C ILE A 1040 44.86 16.17 18.44
N LYS A 1041 45.37 15.66 19.57
CA LYS A 1041 46.72 15.96 20.08
C LYS A 1041 47.81 15.03 19.53
N GLY A 1042 47.49 14.05 18.68
CA GLY A 1042 48.44 13.03 18.21
C GLY A 1042 49.02 12.15 19.33
N ARG A 1043 48.27 11.93 20.42
CA ARG A 1043 48.66 11.09 21.57
C ARG A 1043 48.05 9.68 21.43
N PRO A 1044 48.65 8.65 22.07
CA PRO A 1044 48.05 7.32 22.09
C PRO A 1044 46.67 7.33 22.75
N ILE A 1045 45.77 6.47 22.25
CA ILE A 1045 44.41 6.31 22.78
C ILE A 1045 44.50 5.76 24.22
N PRO A 1046 43.78 6.36 25.18
CA PRO A 1046 43.79 5.90 26.57
C PRO A 1046 43.19 4.50 26.70
N LYS A 1047 43.43 3.85 27.85
CA LYS A 1047 42.82 2.56 28.15
C LYS A 1047 41.29 2.71 28.26
N PRO A 1048 40.50 1.83 27.63
CA PRO A 1048 39.05 1.86 27.75
C PRO A 1048 38.56 1.72 29.19
N GLY A 1049 37.51 2.48 29.52
CA GLY A 1049 36.78 2.39 30.77
C GLY A 1049 35.66 1.34 30.72
N THR A 1050 34.79 1.40 31.74
CA THR A 1050 33.60 0.55 31.82
C THR A 1050 32.47 1.11 30.94
N PRO A 1051 31.84 0.29 30.07
CA PRO A 1051 30.69 0.71 29.27
C PRO A 1051 29.53 1.17 30.16
N GLU A 1052 28.84 2.24 29.76
CA GLU A 1052 27.71 2.75 30.53
C GLU A 1052 26.52 1.79 30.50
N SER A 1053 26.31 1.06 29.40
CA SER A 1053 25.27 0.03 29.31
C SER A 1053 25.40 -1.06 30.39
N PHE A 1054 26.62 -1.43 30.76
CA PHE A 1054 26.87 -2.38 31.84
C PHE A 1054 26.49 -1.81 33.22
N LYS A 1055 26.78 -0.52 33.46
CA LYS A 1055 26.35 0.16 34.70
C LYS A 1055 24.83 0.26 34.78
N VAL A 1056 24.17 0.61 33.67
CA VAL A 1056 22.71 0.65 33.58
C VAL A 1056 22.12 -0.73 33.90
N LEU A 1057 22.66 -1.80 33.32
CA LEU A 1057 22.23 -3.17 33.61
C LEU A 1057 22.34 -3.51 35.10
N ILE A 1058 23.46 -3.18 35.75
CA ILE A 1058 23.63 -3.43 37.19
C ILE A 1058 22.57 -2.68 38.01
N ARG A 1059 22.29 -1.42 37.68
CA ARG A 1059 21.23 -0.64 38.36
C ARG A 1059 19.84 -1.21 38.11
N GLU A 1060 19.56 -1.71 36.90
CA GLU A 1060 18.29 -2.39 36.59
C GLU A 1060 18.13 -3.69 37.39
N LEU A 1061 19.19 -4.50 37.51
CA LEU A 1061 19.15 -5.72 38.32
C LEU A 1061 18.99 -5.40 39.82
N GLN A 1062 19.68 -4.38 40.34
CA GLN A 1062 19.49 -3.88 41.70
C GLN A 1062 18.04 -3.40 41.95
N SER A 1063 17.39 -2.80 40.93
CA SER A 1063 15.98 -2.39 41.03
C SER A 1063 15.00 -3.56 41.14
N LEU A 1064 15.42 -4.77 40.73
CA LEU A 1064 14.68 -6.02 40.91
C LEU A 1064 14.98 -6.70 42.26
N CYS A 1065 15.59 -5.96 43.21
CA CYS A 1065 16.05 -6.46 44.51
C CYS A 1065 17.12 -7.58 44.42
N LEU A 1066 17.89 -7.60 43.33
CA LEU A 1066 19.07 -8.45 43.22
C LEU A 1066 20.30 -7.64 43.63
N ASP A 1067 20.89 -7.97 44.77
CA ASP A 1067 22.12 -7.31 45.21
C ASP A 1067 23.32 -7.81 44.39
N ILE A 1068 23.80 -6.95 43.49
CA ILE A 1068 24.90 -7.24 42.57
C ILE A 1068 25.99 -6.19 42.81
N GLY A 1069 27.15 -6.64 43.29
CA GLY A 1069 28.36 -5.85 43.50
C GLY A 1069 29.51 -6.30 42.59
N ILE A 1070 30.51 -5.43 42.40
CA ILE A 1070 31.74 -5.78 41.66
C ILE A 1070 32.89 -5.81 42.65
N TYR A 1071 33.39 -7.00 42.95
CA TYR A 1071 34.42 -7.17 43.98
C TYR A 1071 35.81 -7.29 43.38
N LYS A 1072 36.77 -6.55 43.94
CA LYS A 1072 38.19 -6.82 43.72
C LYS A 1072 38.70 -7.71 44.85
N ILE A 1073 39.26 -8.86 44.50
CA ILE A 1073 39.94 -9.72 45.47
C ILE A 1073 41.34 -9.15 45.71
N ASP A 1074 41.54 -8.50 46.85
CA ASP A 1074 42.86 -8.02 47.24
C ASP A 1074 43.70 -9.19 47.79
N LYS A 1075 44.74 -9.58 47.06
CA LYS A 1075 45.63 -10.69 47.44
C LYS A 1075 46.47 -10.39 48.69
N THR A 1076 46.54 -9.13 49.12
CA THR A 1076 47.42 -8.69 50.21
C THR A 1076 46.75 -8.70 51.59
N LYS A 1077 45.41 -8.70 51.66
CA LYS A 1077 44.64 -8.76 52.91
C LYS A 1077 43.58 -9.86 52.82
N LYS A 1078 43.91 -11.05 53.33
CA LYS A 1078 43.04 -12.23 53.58
C LYS A 1078 41.60 -12.12 53.03
N GLY A 1079 41.45 -12.13 51.71
CA GLY A 1079 40.15 -12.28 51.05
C GLY A 1079 39.09 -11.21 51.37
N GLN A 1080 39.45 -10.01 51.81
CA GLN A 1080 38.46 -8.93 51.93
C GLN A 1080 38.00 -8.50 50.53
N GLU A 1081 36.71 -8.67 50.26
CA GLU A 1081 36.05 -8.21 49.04
C GLU A 1081 35.79 -6.71 49.15
N ILE A 1082 36.43 -5.93 48.27
CA ILE A 1082 36.20 -4.48 48.18
C ILE A 1082 35.21 -4.25 47.03
N ASP A 1083 34.03 -3.72 47.35
CA ASP A 1083 33.05 -3.33 46.34
C ASP A 1083 33.55 -2.09 45.58
N LEU A 1084 33.89 -2.29 44.31
CA LEU A 1084 34.36 -1.25 43.40
C LEU A 1084 33.23 -0.29 43.02
N MET A 1085 31.96 -0.67 43.16
CA MET A 1085 30.81 0.17 42.80
C MET A 1085 30.48 1.25 43.83
N MET A 1086 30.82 1.08 45.12
CA MET A 1086 30.70 2.17 46.10
C MET A 1086 31.69 3.32 45.82
N SER A 1087 32.69 3.10 44.95
CA SER A 1087 33.72 4.08 44.59
C SER A 1087 33.53 4.73 43.20
N MET A 1088 32.57 4.27 42.38
CA MET A 1088 32.24 4.80 41.05
C MET A 1088 30.94 5.62 41.08
#